data_AF-A0A2U3CDQ9-F1
#
_entry.id   AF-A0A2U3CDQ9-F1
#
_cell.length_a   1.000
_cell.length_b   1.000
_cell.length_c   1.000
_cell.angle_alpha   90.00
_cell.angle_beta   90.00
_cell.angle_gamma   90.00
#
_symmetry.space_group_name_H-M   'P 1'
#
loop_
_entity.id
_entity.type
_entity.pdbx_description
1 polymer ?
#
loop_
_entity_poly.entity_id
_entity_poly.type
_entity_poly.pdbx_seq_one_letter_code
_entity_poly.pdbx_strand_id
1 'polypeptide(L)'
;MRRIICFPVIAILSIFFFQSLSCILMDIEPSLKNQQSLVILNYENPQEQFFEYVNHSSICIQGNYELELYASLENWEGDGSEQNPFVISGYEINGSKTDGSSTSQPLLYMNKTDYHCLVINNLFVDANGSIIHLETVTNIKIIDNTISNGNDNGIIVNNSHNIIISGNNISQNAGNGILHFFSNNSLITNNSIFWNKGNGTILIESQNVTTYNNSIFSNNGNGITPVSSKELIISKNSIYANNVSGIRLEKSDETLIHENIVHNTNNYEGIVLYSSENNSISENVVYNNSRIGIALFDSNKNEIVNNIVFNNNRFGILIEYSNNNTISYNVVYRTNYLDGIQLYFSENNNVSYNKVYENMNAGILLYSATKNLIANNTVYRNNGSGIIFHISTRNDIFNNVFYRNDIGMILWSFSNLNRIYNNVFYDPDRDEISLNSNVSDNNISQNDFHNSFNGGEISDHGERNIFSFNYISNWTSPDANANGIVDIPFSISGSAYNQDTSPRVSPLHHVLMPLILYSPMGKEIFSKEITIRWEPSFDTFRHDIAYSLYYSSDRGTSWNSISDQIMSNTYLWNISSLINGQNYMIKVVASCSEELNIETISNNPFTIMNHFLSPITLLYPKDGERLNRFVNIRWESVNDSLGHQITYAVYFSSNNGLHWILLAQELSSTSYGWDTSTLDDGSEYKIMILAQCAEGESIYFILEGNIIIQNTPENPIGIILLILFVLGIVIFGITSKGVRIYRANLDISAQYNLEDLRLGICVGSFSTDNWKIVDKNEICPFEKPRLLSMIEFSAVSYKHGEFGQIYGPFPQIMTPDSQERQWQVISFSFHLKSDSYPDSEKNLNVENHQVLLLIYYEKQFEILINSKRKSLQKYLISLQDDFVFSKNLLDEMKSRIVDLLIL
;
A
#
# COMPACT_ATOMS: atom_id res chain seq x y z
N MET A 1 46.94 -16.83 29.89
CA MET A 1 47.98 -15.99 30.51
C MET A 1 47.43 -14.56 30.57
N ARG A 2 47.40 -13.86 31.72
CA ARG A 2 48.42 -12.86 32.17
C ARG A 2 48.88 -11.88 31.07
N ARG A 3 48.88 -10.53 31.25
CA ARG A 3 48.29 -9.65 32.30
C ARG A 3 48.42 -8.15 31.92
N ILE A 4 47.39 -7.34 32.21
CA ILE A 4 47.40 -5.93 32.72
C ILE A 4 48.32 -4.85 32.11
N ILE A 5 47.70 -3.72 31.69
CA ILE A 5 47.98 -2.30 32.06
C ILE A 5 46.60 -1.57 32.02
N CYS A 6 45.91 -1.15 33.09
CA CYS A 6 46.08 0.00 34.01
C CYS A 6 45.89 1.41 33.36
N PHE A 7 44.73 2.10 33.49
CA PHE A 7 44.31 3.01 34.60
C PHE A 7 45.12 4.34 34.72
N PRO A 8 44.55 5.49 35.21
CA PRO A 8 43.15 5.99 35.16
C PRO A 8 42.99 7.57 35.13
N VAL A 9 41.80 8.07 35.50
CA VAL A 9 41.52 9.18 36.48
C VAL A 9 41.13 10.62 36.02
N ILE A 10 39.92 11.08 36.47
CA ILE A 10 39.45 12.47 36.80
C ILE A 10 39.36 13.48 35.62
N ALA A 11 38.36 14.36 35.43
CA ALA A 11 37.30 14.99 36.25
C ALA A 11 36.04 15.35 35.37
N ILE A 12 34.96 16.06 35.78
CA ILE A 12 34.02 16.01 36.95
C ILE A 12 32.88 17.07 36.72
N LEU A 13 31.59 16.68 36.85
CA LEU A 13 30.37 17.56 37.01
C LEU A 13 30.01 18.53 35.83
N SER A 14 28.79 19.07 35.61
CA SER A 14 27.43 18.89 36.20
C SER A 14 26.30 19.65 35.44
N ILE A 15 25.03 19.27 35.67
CA ILE A 15 23.80 20.11 35.79
C ILE A 15 23.03 20.62 34.52
N PHE A 16 21.76 20.15 34.42
CA PHE A 16 20.47 20.77 33.98
C PHE A 16 20.20 21.41 32.58
N PHE A 17 19.06 20.98 32.00
CA PHE A 17 18.00 21.73 31.30
C PHE A 17 18.34 22.98 30.44
N PHE A 18 18.06 22.95 29.12
CA PHE A 18 16.79 23.47 28.53
C PHE A 18 16.67 23.27 26.98
N GLN A 19 15.42 23.10 26.51
CA GLN A 19 14.82 23.54 25.21
C GLN A 19 15.20 22.95 23.81
N SER A 20 14.22 23.14 22.91
CA SER A 20 14.22 23.23 21.43
C SER A 20 14.68 22.05 20.54
N LEU A 21 13.69 21.49 19.81
CA LEU A 21 13.47 21.55 18.34
C LEU A 21 14.64 21.38 17.34
N SER A 22 14.29 20.85 16.16
CA SER A 22 15.04 20.72 14.90
C SER A 22 16.08 19.58 14.75
N CYS A 23 15.76 18.69 13.79
CA CYS A 23 16.63 17.93 12.86
C CYS A 23 17.78 17.03 13.34
N ILE A 24 17.83 15.81 12.78
CA ILE A 24 18.91 15.38 11.87
C ILE A 24 18.39 14.24 10.95
N LEU A 25 18.77 14.31 9.67
CA LEU A 25 18.55 13.33 8.59
C LEU A 25 19.94 12.84 8.14
N MET A 26 20.09 11.53 7.86
CA MET A 26 21.21 10.82 7.16
C MET A 26 21.07 9.32 7.48
N ASP A 27 21.36 8.33 6.62
CA ASP A 27 21.86 8.26 5.23
C ASP A 27 21.20 7.03 4.53
N ILE A 28 21.25 6.80 3.21
CA ILE A 28 22.40 6.28 2.43
C ILE A 28 22.16 6.46 0.91
N GLU A 29 23.22 6.81 0.15
CA GLU A 29 23.26 6.87 -1.33
C GLU A 29 23.42 5.49 -2.02
N PRO A 30 23.39 5.45 -3.37
CA PRO A 30 24.56 4.91 -4.05
C PRO A 30 25.16 5.80 -5.17
N SER A 31 26.16 6.61 -4.81
CA SER A 31 27.35 6.95 -5.60
C SER A 31 27.21 7.34 -7.10
N LEU A 32 27.31 8.65 -7.38
CA LEU A 32 28.23 9.15 -8.42
C LEU A 32 28.55 10.64 -8.20
N LYS A 33 29.82 11.03 -8.40
CA LYS A 33 30.31 12.39 -8.09
C LYS A 33 30.15 13.34 -9.26
N ASN A 34 29.49 14.48 -9.04
CA ASN A 34 30.10 15.81 -9.25
C ASN A 34 29.31 16.91 -8.53
N GLN A 35 29.95 18.05 -8.28
CA GLN A 35 29.46 19.06 -7.35
C GLN A 35 28.73 20.22 -8.05
N GLN A 36 27.49 20.49 -7.63
CA GLN A 36 27.00 21.86 -7.39
C GLN A 36 25.96 21.83 -6.26
N SER A 37 25.93 22.86 -5.43
CA SER A 37 25.34 22.78 -4.08
C SER A 37 23.89 23.22 -4.03
N LEU A 38 22.97 22.29 -3.74
CA LEU A 38 21.63 22.64 -3.24
C LEU A 38 21.70 22.99 -1.75
N VAL A 39 20.95 24.03 -1.36
CA VAL A 39 20.68 24.36 0.05
C VAL A 39 19.36 23.69 0.43
N ILE A 40 19.39 22.77 1.40
CA ILE A 40 18.19 22.11 1.90
C ILE A 40 17.61 22.96 3.05
N LEU A 41 16.44 23.56 2.81
CA LEU A 41 15.59 24.11 3.85
C LEU A 41 14.64 23.02 4.36
N ASN A 42 14.57 22.82 5.67
CA ASN A 42 13.68 21.83 6.27
C ASN A 42 12.24 22.36 6.25
N TYR A 43 11.34 21.64 5.58
CA TYR A 43 9.90 21.87 5.69
C TYR A 43 9.40 21.35 7.04
N GLU A 44 9.21 22.26 8.01
CA GLU A 44 8.22 22.01 9.07
C GLU A 44 6.81 22.17 8.49
N ASN A 45 5.88 21.35 8.98
CA ASN A 45 4.52 21.26 8.45
C ASN A 45 3.77 22.61 8.62
N PRO A 46 3.43 23.33 7.54
CA PRO A 46 2.82 24.65 7.68
C PRO A 46 1.44 24.53 8.34
N GLN A 47 1.28 25.23 9.46
CA GLN A 47 -0.05 25.65 9.92
C GLN A 47 -0.73 26.41 8.77
N GLU A 48 -2.05 26.25 8.62
CA GLU A 48 -2.82 27.02 7.63
C GLU A 48 -2.82 28.52 8.01
N GLN A 49 -1.76 29.22 7.62
CA GLN A 49 -1.77 30.68 7.55
C GLN A 49 -2.72 31.07 6.42
N PHE A 50 -3.88 31.59 6.81
CA PHE A 50 -4.78 32.28 5.92
C PHE A 50 -4.10 33.55 5.40
N PHE A 51 -3.37 33.43 4.29
CA PHE A 51 -2.91 34.57 3.51
C PHE A 51 -4.15 35.26 2.92
N GLU A 52 -4.43 36.47 3.40
CA GLU A 52 -5.48 37.33 2.86
C GLU A 52 -4.98 37.97 1.56
N TYR A 53 -5.37 37.38 0.43
CA TYR A 53 -4.92 37.81 -0.90
C TYR A 53 -5.34 39.25 -1.23
N VAL A 54 -4.41 40.05 -1.73
CA VAL A 54 -4.67 41.43 -2.19
C VAL A 54 -5.36 41.38 -3.56
N ASN A 55 -6.58 41.91 -3.66
CA ASN A 55 -7.30 41.96 -4.94
C ASN A 55 -6.57 42.86 -5.95
N HIS A 56 -6.25 42.32 -7.13
CA HIS A 56 -5.51 42.99 -8.19
C HIS A 56 -6.18 42.76 -9.56
N SER A 57 -5.97 43.67 -10.51
CA SER A 57 -6.44 43.51 -11.90
C SER A 57 -5.64 42.44 -12.66
N SER A 58 -5.97 42.17 -13.92
CA SER A 58 -5.03 41.46 -14.79
C SER A 58 -3.72 42.25 -14.94
N ILE A 59 -2.61 41.52 -15.12
CA ILE A 59 -1.26 42.05 -15.33
C ILE A 59 -0.88 41.78 -16.80
N CYS A 60 -0.44 42.81 -17.51
CA CYS A 60 -0.05 42.72 -18.92
C CYS A 60 1.29 43.44 -19.13
N ILE A 61 2.32 42.69 -19.51
CA ILE A 61 3.71 43.16 -19.60
C ILE A 61 4.24 42.87 -21.01
N GLN A 62 4.57 43.92 -21.77
CA GLN A 62 5.09 43.84 -23.15
C GLN A 62 6.57 44.24 -23.24
N GLY A 63 7.35 43.77 -22.27
CA GLY A 63 8.81 43.80 -22.27
C GLY A 63 9.41 44.52 -21.07
N ASN A 64 10.74 44.51 -20.97
CA ASN A 64 11.51 44.96 -19.79
C ASN A 64 11.07 46.33 -19.25
N TYR A 65 10.91 47.34 -20.11
CA TYR A 65 10.49 48.69 -19.69
C TYR A 65 9.11 48.72 -19.01
N GLU A 66 8.16 47.87 -19.44
CA GLU A 66 6.84 47.78 -18.81
C GLU A 66 6.91 46.96 -17.51
N LEU A 67 7.75 45.93 -17.46
CA LEU A 67 8.04 45.17 -16.23
C LEU A 67 8.66 46.05 -15.14
N GLU A 68 9.68 46.85 -15.47
CA GLU A 68 10.29 47.85 -14.58
C GLU A 68 9.26 48.87 -14.08
N LEU A 69 8.34 49.29 -14.95
CA LEU A 69 7.29 50.26 -14.62
C LEU A 69 6.25 49.66 -13.66
N TYR A 70 5.76 48.44 -13.91
CA TYR A 70 4.85 47.73 -12.99
C TYR A 70 5.52 47.50 -11.63
N ALA A 71 6.76 46.99 -11.61
CA ALA A 71 7.51 46.77 -10.37
C ALA A 71 7.67 48.07 -9.56
N SER A 72 7.94 49.19 -10.23
CA SER A 72 8.07 50.51 -9.61
C SER A 72 6.75 51.11 -9.10
N LEU A 73 5.62 50.76 -9.71
CA LEU A 73 4.29 51.26 -9.33
C LEU A 73 3.67 50.46 -8.18
N GLU A 74 3.72 49.13 -8.30
CA GLU A 74 3.16 48.19 -7.32
C GLU A 74 4.12 47.91 -6.15
N ASN A 75 5.38 48.37 -6.24
CA ASN A 75 6.46 48.15 -5.26
C ASN A 75 6.83 46.66 -5.13
N TRP A 76 6.93 45.95 -6.25
CA TRP A 76 7.43 44.57 -6.28
C TRP A 76 8.89 44.52 -5.81
N GLU A 77 9.23 43.51 -5.01
CA GLU A 77 10.62 43.26 -4.63
C GLU A 77 11.44 42.84 -5.87
N GLY A 78 12.73 43.14 -5.87
CA GLY A 78 13.67 42.76 -6.94
C GLY A 78 14.21 43.89 -7.80
N ASP A 79 15.17 43.53 -8.67
CA ASP A 79 15.70 44.36 -9.78
C ASP A 79 15.72 43.59 -11.12
N GLY A 80 15.17 42.37 -11.14
CA GLY A 80 15.10 41.50 -12.31
C GLY A 80 16.36 40.67 -12.58
N SER A 81 17.43 40.82 -11.79
CA SER A 81 18.61 39.95 -11.89
C SER A 81 18.35 38.54 -11.34
N GLU A 82 19.20 37.58 -11.71
CA GLU A 82 19.13 36.21 -11.19
C GLU A 82 19.20 36.13 -9.65
N GLN A 83 19.98 37.04 -9.05
CA GLN A 83 20.20 37.12 -7.61
C GLN A 83 19.08 37.87 -6.87
N ASN A 84 18.28 38.66 -7.58
CA ASN A 84 17.25 39.55 -7.03
C ASN A 84 16.07 39.70 -8.03
N PRO A 85 15.34 38.61 -8.33
CA PRO A 85 14.29 38.60 -9.36
C PRO A 85 13.10 39.47 -8.96
N PHE A 86 12.36 40.00 -9.93
CA PHE A 86 11.10 40.69 -9.65
C PHE A 86 10.06 39.73 -9.05
N VAL A 87 9.39 40.11 -7.96
CA VAL A 87 8.46 39.23 -7.23
C VAL A 87 7.00 39.69 -7.37
N ILE A 88 6.18 38.86 -8.01
CA ILE A 88 4.72 39.02 -8.14
C ILE A 88 4.06 38.04 -7.17
N SER A 89 3.55 38.51 -6.03
CA SER A 89 3.07 37.62 -4.97
C SER A 89 1.92 38.14 -4.13
N GLY A 90 1.09 37.21 -3.62
CA GLY A 90 0.03 37.49 -2.67
C GLY A 90 -1.25 38.07 -3.29
N TYR A 91 -1.40 38.05 -4.60
CA TYR A 91 -2.55 38.65 -5.29
C TYR A 91 -3.71 37.67 -5.50
N GLU A 92 -4.95 38.16 -5.38
CA GLU A 92 -6.14 37.56 -6.01
C GLU A 92 -6.39 38.30 -7.33
N ILE A 93 -6.20 37.61 -8.46
CA ILE A 93 -6.51 38.13 -9.79
C ILE A 93 -7.67 37.31 -10.33
N ASN A 94 -8.84 37.94 -10.45
CA ASN A 94 -10.10 37.26 -10.70
C ASN A 94 -10.79 37.81 -11.96
N GLY A 95 -10.88 37.00 -13.00
CA GLY A 95 -11.46 37.37 -14.29
C GLY A 95 -12.93 37.75 -14.22
N SER A 96 -13.72 37.16 -13.32
CA SER A 96 -15.14 37.52 -13.11
C SER A 96 -15.33 38.93 -12.53
N LYS A 97 -14.29 39.51 -11.91
CA LYS A 97 -14.27 40.89 -11.41
C LYS A 97 -13.76 41.91 -12.45
N THR A 98 -13.29 41.46 -13.62
CA THR A 98 -12.86 42.37 -14.70
C THR A 98 -14.05 43.05 -15.38
N ASP A 99 -13.80 44.16 -16.06
CA ASP A 99 -14.78 45.19 -16.46
C ASP A 99 -15.63 44.83 -17.70
N GLY A 100 -16.11 43.59 -17.76
CA GLY A 100 -17.12 43.14 -18.72
C GLY A 100 -16.65 43.06 -20.17
N SER A 101 -15.36 43.30 -20.45
CA SER A 101 -14.82 43.13 -21.80
C SER A 101 -14.81 41.63 -22.17
N SER A 102 -15.46 41.28 -23.26
CA SER A 102 -15.53 39.89 -23.76
C SER A 102 -14.25 39.49 -24.49
N THR A 103 -13.09 39.83 -23.93
CA THR A 103 -11.78 39.61 -24.53
C THR A 103 -11.11 38.40 -23.91
N SER A 104 -10.45 37.58 -24.72
CA SER A 104 -9.70 36.39 -24.29
C SER A 104 -8.33 36.77 -23.71
N GLN A 105 -8.27 37.85 -22.93
CA GLN A 105 -7.05 38.34 -22.29
C GLN A 105 -6.64 37.40 -21.14
N PRO A 106 -5.34 37.06 -21.00
CA PRO A 106 -4.84 36.37 -19.82
C PRO A 106 -4.98 37.20 -18.54
N LEU A 107 -4.97 36.54 -17.39
CA LEU A 107 -4.89 37.20 -16.08
C LEU A 107 -3.47 37.65 -15.74
N LEU A 108 -2.46 36.90 -16.19
CA LEU A 108 -1.07 37.33 -16.29
C LEU A 108 -0.55 37.07 -17.70
N TYR A 109 -0.18 38.13 -18.41
CA TYR A 109 0.50 38.07 -19.70
C TYR A 109 1.90 38.70 -19.61
N MET A 110 2.92 37.97 -20.02
CA MET A 110 4.31 38.48 -20.10
C MET A 110 4.90 38.16 -21.48
N ASN A 111 5.38 39.18 -22.18
CA ASN A 111 5.96 39.06 -23.52
C ASN A 111 7.31 39.81 -23.62
N LYS A 112 8.29 39.26 -24.35
CA LYS A 112 9.62 39.87 -24.66
C LYS A 112 10.38 40.38 -23.44
N THR A 113 10.54 39.54 -22.41
CA THR A 113 11.39 39.87 -21.25
C THR A 113 12.38 38.76 -20.93
N ASP A 114 13.61 39.14 -20.61
CA ASP A 114 14.71 38.28 -20.18
C ASP A 114 15.08 38.46 -18.70
N TYR A 115 14.42 39.39 -18.01
CA TYR A 115 14.50 39.55 -16.57
C TYR A 115 13.97 38.32 -15.82
N HIS A 116 14.64 37.97 -14.73
CA HIS A 116 14.20 36.93 -13.82
C HIS A 116 12.99 37.42 -13.04
N CYS A 117 11.90 36.66 -13.07
CA CYS A 117 10.65 36.98 -12.38
C CYS A 117 10.15 35.75 -11.60
N LEU A 118 9.61 35.99 -10.41
CA LEU A 118 9.03 35.00 -9.51
C LEU A 118 7.56 35.33 -9.27
N VAL A 119 6.68 34.56 -9.90
CA VAL A 119 5.23 34.59 -9.69
C VAL A 119 4.89 33.56 -8.63
N ILE A 120 4.68 33.99 -7.38
CA ILE A 120 4.60 33.08 -6.22
C ILE A 120 3.41 33.36 -5.28
N ASN A 121 2.74 32.31 -4.79
CA ASN A 121 1.63 32.43 -3.83
C ASN A 121 0.52 33.39 -4.28
N ASN A 122 0.05 33.27 -5.51
CA ASN A 122 -1.10 34.02 -6.04
C ASN A 122 -2.31 33.10 -6.29
N LEU A 123 -3.50 33.69 -6.25
CA LEU A 123 -4.78 33.07 -6.60
C LEU A 123 -5.28 33.67 -7.92
N PHE A 124 -5.18 32.92 -9.01
CA PHE A 124 -5.68 33.30 -10.33
C PHE A 124 -6.94 32.49 -10.67
N VAL A 125 -8.08 33.16 -10.87
CA VAL A 125 -9.38 32.49 -11.05
C VAL A 125 -10.28 33.11 -12.11
N ASP A 126 -11.16 32.29 -12.70
CA ASP A 126 -12.32 32.69 -13.53
C ASP A 126 -11.95 33.50 -14.80
N ALA A 127 -10.88 33.11 -15.50
CA ALA A 127 -10.37 33.84 -16.66
C ALA A 127 -11.22 33.70 -17.93
N ASN A 128 -11.42 34.81 -18.66
CA ASN A 128 -12.10 34.82 -19.96
C ASN A 128 -11.28 34.20 -21.11
N GLY A 129 -9.98 33.98 -20.91
CA GLY A 129 -9.09 33.26 -21.83
C GLY A 129 -8.27 32.21 -21.08
N SER A 130 -6.98 32.14 -21.37
CA SER A 130 -6.01 31.43 -20.53
C SER A 130 -5.77 32.19 -19.23
N ILE A 131 -5.14 31.56 -18.23
CA ILE A 131 -4.88 32.22 -16.94
C ILE A 131 -3.50 32.91 -16.96
N ILE A 132 -2.42 32.14 -17.10
CA ILE A 132 -1.07 32.67 -17.29
C ILE A 132 -0.62 32.40 -18.73
N HIS A 133 -0.05 33.40 -19.41
CA HIS A 133 0.54 33.25 -20.73
C HIS A 133 1.89 33.95 -20.82
N LEU A 134 2.94 33.16 -21.00
CA LEU A 134 4.32 33.57 -21.23
C LEU A 134 4.64 33.45 -22.73
N GLU A 135 5.11 34.53 -23.37
CA GLU A 135 5.37 34.58 -24.81
C GLU A 135 6.73 35.19 -25.14
N THR A 136 7.67 34.42 -25.71
CA THR A 136 9.03 34.90 -26.02
C THR A 136 9.71 35.52 -24.78
N VAL A 137 9.65 34.84 -23.64
CA VAL A 137 10.30 35.25 -22.39
C VAL A 137 11.34 34.23 -21.94
N THR A 138 12.19 34.60 -20.99
CA THR A 138 13.06 33.65 -20.31
C THR A 138 13.17 33.91 -18.81
N ASN A 139 13.68 32.93 -18.06
CA ASN A 139 14.01 33.02 -16.63
C ASN A 139 12.82 33.25 -15.67
N ILE A 140 11.59 32.92 -16.10
CA ILE A 140 10.37 33.07 -15.29
C ILE A 140 10.14 31.82 -14.43
N LYS A 141 9.77 32.04 -13.16
CA LYS A 141 9.38 31.00 -12.20
C LYS A 141 7.93 31.21 -11.76
N ILE A 142 7.09 30.20 -11.93
CA ILE A 142 5.69 30.16 -11.48
C ILE A 142 5.62 29.13 -10.35
N ILE A 143 5.51 29.58 -9.10
CA ILE A 143 5.68 28.76 -7.90
C ILE A 143 4.47 28.85 -6.96
N ASP A 144 3.96 27.71 -6.46
CA ASP A 144 2.96 27.62 -5.39
C ASP A 144 1.66 28.45 -5.61
N ASN A 145 1.28 28.71 -6.86
CA ASN A 145 0.05 29.45 -7.20
C ASN A 145 -1.16 28.52 -7.32
N THR A 146 -2.36 29.05 -7.09
CA THR A 146 -3.63 28.40 -7.45
C THR A 146 -4.17 29.01 -8.74
N ILE A 147 -4.44 28.17 -9.73
CA ILE A 147 -4.71 28.54 -11.14
C ILE A 147 -5.94 27.74 -11.61
N SER A 148 -7.12 28.35 -11.64
CA SER A 148 -8.36 27.63 -11.99
C SER A 148 -9.45 28.41 -12.72
N ASN A 149 -10.41 27.67 -13.31
CA ASN A 149 -11.57 28.18 -14.03
C ASN A 149 -11.25 29.05 -15.27
N GLY A 150 -10.12 28.82 -15.94
CA GLY A 150 -9.82 29.46 -17.23
C GLY A 150 -10.72 28.93 -18.35
N ASN A 151 -11.21 29.82 -19.22
CA ASN A 151 -11.95 29.45 -20.43
C ASN A 151 -11.07 28.89 -21.56
N ASP A 152 -9.74 28.92 -21.39
CA ASP A 152 -8.75 28.20 -22.21
C ASP A 152 -7.74 27.47 -21.29
N ASN A 153 -6.42 27.52 -21.56
CA ASN A 153 -5.40 26.77 -20.83
C ASN A 153 -5.04 27.45 -19.49
N GLY A 154 -4.65 26.66 -18.48
CA GLY A 154 -4.19 27.19 -17.18
C GLY A 154 -2.90 28.00 -17.32
N ILE A 155 -1.80 27.35 -17.71
CA ILE A 155 -0.54 28.00 -18.06
C ILE A 155 -0.22 27.77 -19.54
N ILE A 156 0.10 28.83 -20.26
CA ILE A 156 0.68 28.79 -21.61
C ILE A 156 2.13 29.26 -21.56
N VAL A 157 3.04 28.48 -22.14
CA VAL A 157 4.44 28.83 -22.35
C VAL A 157 4.74 28.72 -23.85
N ASN A 158 5.00 29.84 -24.51
CA ASN A 158 5.15 29.98 -25.96
C ASN A 158 6.51 30.58 -26.30
N ASN A 159 7.30 29.94 -27.18
CA ASN A 159 8.60 30.44 -27.65
C ASN A 159 9.58 30.86 -26.52
N SER A 160 9.47 30.23 -25.35
CA SER A 160 10.06 30.70 -24.08
C SER A 160 11.05 29.68 -23.50
N HIS A 161 11.98 30.16 -22.69
CA HIS A 161 13.18 29.40 -22.33
C HIS A 161 13.53 29.48 -20.84
N ASN A 162 14.08 28.42 -20.25
CA ASN A 162 14.48 28.40 -18.83
C ASN A 162 13.30 28.67 -17.86
N ILE A 163 12.14 28.05 -18.11
CA ILE A 163 10.91 28.31 -17.34
C ILE A 163 10.75 27.25 -16.24
N ILE A 164 10.46 27.67 -15.02
CA ILE A 164 10.16 26.77 -13.89
C ILE A 164 8.69 26.90 -13.51
N ILE A 165 7.97 25.79 -13.48
CA ILE A 165 6.59 25.69 -13.00
C ILE A 165 6.60 24.70 -11.82
N SER A 166 6.49 25.18 -10.58
CA SER A 166 6.62 24.33 -9.38
C SER A 166 5.48 24.47 -8.38
N GLY A 167 5.01 23.37 -7.80
CA GLY A 167 4.09 23.38 -6.64
C GLY A 167 2.68 23.93 -6.88
N ASN A 168 2.34 24.31 -8.12
CA ASN A 168 1.07 24.97 -8.43
C ASN A 168 -0.11 24.00 -8.42
N ASN A 169 -1.29 24.50 -8.03
CA ASN A 169 -2.58 23.81 -8.14
C ASN A 169 -3.31 24.29 -9.41
N ILE A 170 -3.30 23.49 -10.47
CA ILE A 170 -3.78 23.88 -11.81
C ILE A 170 -5.01 23.05 -12.18
N SER A 171 -6.22 23.64 -12.09
CA SER A 171 -7.45 22.84 -12.19
C SER A 171 -8.66 23.50 -12.84
N GLN A 172 -9.61 22.67 -13.28
CA GLN A 172 -10.93 23.08 -13.80
C GLN A 172 -10.89 23.96 -15.08
N ASN A 173 -9.73 24.09 -15.72
CA ASN A 173 -9.56 24.88 -16.95
C ASN A 173 -10.21 24.20 -18.16
N ALA A 174 -10.70 24.99 -19.11
CA ALA A 174 -11.41 24.48 -20.29
C ALA A 174 -10.48 24.04 -21.44
N GLY A 175 -9.21 24.44 -21.41
CA GLY A 175 -8.12 23.87 -22.19
C GLY A 175 -7.32 22.83 -21.39
N ASN A 176 -6.02 22.75 -21.64
CA ASN A 176 -5.09 21.93 -20.86
C ASN A 176 -4.73 22.61 -19.52
N GLY A 177 -4.18 21.86 -18.57
CA GLY A 177 -3.58 22.44 -17.38
C GLY A 177 -2.35 23.29 -17.74
N ILE A 178 -1.37 22.67 -18.40
CA ILE A 178 -0.18 23.34 -18.96
C ILE A 178 -0.10 23.05 -20.47
N LEU A 179 0.08 24.10 -21.27
CA LEU A 179 0.44 24.06 -22.69
C LEU A 179 1.82 24.70 -22.86
N HIS A 180 2.82 23.90 -23.22
CA HIS A 180 4.20 24.33 -23.44
C HIS A 180 4.58 24.07 -24.90
N PHE A 181 4.92 25.11 -25.67
CA PHE A 181 5.18 24.94 -27.09
C PHE A 181 6.26 25.86 -27.67
N PHE A 182 7.04 25.35 -28.63
CA PHE A 182 8.26 25.98 -29.18
C PHE A 182 9.26 26.44 -28.09
N SER A 183 9.25 25.77 -26.93
CA SER A 183 9.85 26.25 -25.67
C SER A 183 10.80 25.20 -25.10
N ASN A 184 11.88 25.62 -24.44
CA ASN A 184 13.01 24.72 -24.13
C ASN A 184 13.64 24.97 -22.76
N ASN A 185 14.38 23.99 -22.24
CA ASN A 185 15.11 24.04 -20.95
C ASN A 185 14.21 24.28 -19.72
N SER A 186 13.00 23.70 -19.71
CA SER A 186 11.99 23.98 -18.68
C SER A 186 11.85 22.86 -17.65
N LEU A 187 11.48 23.23 -16.42
CA LEU A 187 11.24 22.30 -15.31
C LEU A 187 9.81 22.45 -14.78
N ILE A 188 8.99 21.40 -14.95
CA ILE A 188 7.63 21.30 -14.44
C ILE A 188 7.66 20.28 -13.29
N THR A 189 7.57 20.74 -12.04
CA THR A 189 7.84 19.90 -10.86
C THR A 189 6.88 20.06 -9.69
N ASN A 190 6.53 18.99 -8.99
CA ASN A 190 5.70 19.03 -7.76
C ASN A 190 4.29 19.65 -7.92
N ASN A 191 3.79 19.88 -9.14
CA ASN A 191 2.47 20.50 -9.37
C ASN A 191 1.34 19.47 -9.20
N SER A 192 0.15 19.95 -8.81
CA SER A 192 -1.10 19.18 -8.84
C SER A 192 -1.97 19.67 -9.99
N ILE A 193 -2.20 18.83 -11.00
CA ILE A 193 -2.83 19.22 -12.27
C ILE A 193 -4.05 18.34 -12.54
N PHE A 194 -5.27 18.87 -12.37
CA PHE A 194 -6.48 18.04 -12.29
C PHE A 194 -7.79 18.68 -12.77
N TRP A 195 -8.74 17.85 -13.20
CA TRP A 195 -10.07 18.27 -13.70
C TRP A 195 -10.05 19.26 -14.88
N ASN A 196 -8.94 19.41 -15.60
CA ASN A 196 -8.88 20.21 -16.82
C ASN A 196 -9.57 19.47 -17.98
N LYS A 197 -10.21 20.18 -18.90
CA LYS A 197 -11.00 19.58 -20.00
C LYS A 197 -10.11 19.04 -21.14
N GLY A 198 -8.90 19.56 -21.28
CA GLY A 198 -7.82 19.03 -22.12
C GLY A 198 -6.91 18.07 -21.35
N ASN A 199 -5.65 17.97 -21.77
CA ASN A 199 -4.61 17.20 -21.07
C ASN A 199 -4.23 17.86 -19.75
N GLY A 200 -3.58 17.11 -18.86
CA GLY A 200 -2.87 17.70 -17.72
C GLY A 200 -1.73 18.61 -18.20
N THR A 201 -0.75 18.03 -18.89
CA THR A 201 0.36 18.75 -19.54
C THR A 201 0.47 18.33 -21.00
N ILE A 202 0.65 19.29 -21.91
CA ILE A 202 1.02 19.03 -23.31
C ILE A 202 2.28 19.81 -23.67
N LEU A 203 3.25 19.12 -24.28
CA LEU A 203 4.52 19.66 -24.76
C LEU A 203 4.52 19.55 -26.29
N ILE A 204 4.74 20.64 -27.03
CA ILE A 204 4.71 20.64 -28.50
C ILE A 204 6.00 21.29 -29.03
N GLU A 205 6.72 20.60 -29.92
CA GLU A 205 7.99 21.09 -30.51
C GLU A 205 8.93 21.69 -29.43
N SER A 206 9.06 20.97 -28.32
CA SER A 206 9.82 21.37 -27.12
C SER A 206 11.03 20.45 -26.91
N GLN A 207 12.15 21.01 -26.44
CA GLN A 207 13.40 20.28 -26.19
C GLN A 207 13.90 20.49 -24.76
N ASN A 208 14.51 19.45 -24.16
CA ASN A 208 15.13 19.52 -22.83
C ASN A 208 14.14 20.01 -21.76
N VAL A 209 12.97 19.36 -21.68
CA VAL A 209 11.95 19.64 -20.66
C VAL A 209 11.90 18.50 -19.67
N THR A 210 11.97 18.83 -18.38
CA THR A 210 11.84 17.88 -17.27
C THR A 210 10.47 18.03 -16.61
N THR A 211 9.71 16.94 -16.56
CA THR A 211 8.43 16.78 -15.85
C THR A 211 8.66 15.84 -14.68
N TYR A 212 8.84 16.37 -13.47
CA TYR A 212 9.31 15.64 -12.29
C TYR A 212 8.33 15.67 -11.10
N ASN A 213 8.01 14.52 -10.52
CA ASN A 213 7.28 14.44 -9.24
C ASN A 213 5.93 15.20 -9.20
N ASN A 214 5.22 15.32 -10.32
CA ASN A 214 3.89 15.96 -10.37
C ASN A 214 2.77 14.96 -10.09
N SER A 215 1.64 15.43 -9.58
CA SER A 215 0.40 14.65 -9.46
C SER A 215 -0.61 15.11 -10.52
N ILE A 216 -0.85 14.28 -11.55
CA ILE A 216 -1.60 14.68 -12.74
C ILE A 216 -2.79 13.74 -12.94
N PHE A 217 -3.99 14.18 -12.56
CA PHE A 217 -5.12 13.26 -12.39
C PHE A 217 -6.49 13.79 -12.80
N SER A 218 -7.40 12.89 -13.18
CA SER A 218 -8.80 13.22 -13.51
C SER A 218 -8.97 14.32 -14.57
N ASN A 219 -7.99 14.52 -15.46
CA ASN A 219 -8.11 15.40 -16.63
C ASN A 219 -8.84 14.66 -17.76
N ASN A 220 -9.57 15.39 -18.61
CA ASN A 220 -10.40 14.79 -19.65
C ASN A 220 -9.64 14.44 -20.95
N GLY A 221 -8.39 14.92 -21.10
CA GLY A 221 -7.42 14.42 -22.07
C GLY A 221 -6.52 13.31 -21.49
N ASN A 222 -5.25 13.30 -21.90
CA ASN A 222 -4.22 12.46 -21.29
C ASN A 222 -3.63 13.14 -20.03
N GLY A 223 -2.80 12.42 -19.28
CA GLY A 223 -1.97 13.02 -18.23
C GLY A 223 -0.88 13.93 -18.81
N ILE A 224 0.10 13.34 -19.49
CA ILE A 224 1.20 14.06 -20.16
C ILE A 224 1.25 13.68 -21.65
N THR A 225 1.34 14.67 -22.54
CA THR A 225 1.40 14.45 -24.00
C THR A 225 2.55 15.24 -24.66
N PRO A 226 3.70 14.62 -24.97
CA PRO A 226 4.68 15.20 -25.89
C PRO A 226 4.28 15.00 -27.36
N VAL A 227 4.44 16.05 -28.16
CA VAL A 227 4.19 16.07 -29.62
C VAL A 227 5.38 16.70 -30.32
N SER A 228 5.97 16.03 -31.31
CA SER A 228 7.13 16.53 -32.09
C SER A 228 8.30 17.02 -31.21
N SER A 229 8.48 16.46 -30.00
CA SER A 229 9.36 16.98 -28.94
C SER A 229 10.49 15.99 -28.64
N LYS A 230 11.61 16.43 -28.06
CA LYS A 230 12.79 15.56 -27.88
C LYS A 230 13.65 15.87 -26.65
N GLU A 231 14.53 14.96 -26.27
CA GLU A 231 15.42 15.09 -25.11
C GLU A 231 14.63 15.38 -23.82
N LEU A 232 13.50 14.70 -23.63
CA LEU A 232 12.59 14.96 -22.50
C LEU A 232 12.87 14.01 -21.33
N ILE A 233 12.59 14.48 -20.11
CA ILE A 233 12.59 13.64 -18.91
C ILE A 233 11.19 13.68 -18.30
N ILE A 234 10.55 12.53 -18.16
CA ILE A 234 9.24 12.37 -17.53
C ILE A 234 9.43 11.39 -16.37
N SER A 235 9.49 11.87 -15.12
CA SER A 235 9.80 10.98 -14.01
C SER A 235 9.20 11.26 -12.64
N LYS A 236 9.03 10.18 -11.87
CA LYS A 236 8.40 10.14 -10.52
C LYS A 236 6.98 10.75 -10.46
N ASN A 237 6.32 10.94 -11.61
CA ASN A 237 4.98 11.51 -11.63
C ASN A 237 3.94 10.47 -11.21
N SER A 238 2.93 10.91 -10.46
CA SER A 238 1.74 10.12 -10.13
C SER A 238 0.62 10.50 -11.10
N ILE A 239 0.27 9.61 -12.01
CA ILE A 239 -0.60 9.90 -13.15
C ILE A 239 -1.79 8.93 -13.16
N TYR A 240 -2.99 9.41 -12.82
CA TYR A 240 -4.14 8.51 -12.63
C TYR A 240 -5.52 9.09 -12.96
N ALA A 241 -6.50 8.23 -13.22
CA ALA A 241 -7.89 8.60 -13.51
C ALA A 241 -8.11 9.58 -14.69
N ASN A 242 -7.07 9.87 -15.47
CA ASN A 242 -7.18 10.68 -16.69
C ASN A 242 -8.00 9.92 -17.73
N ASN A 243 -8.76 10.65 -18.54
CA ASN A 243 -9.85 10.07 -19.31
C ASN A 243 -9.36 9.37 -20.59
N VAL A 244 -8.22 9.80 -21.14
CA VAL A 244 -7.51 9.17 -22.26
C VAL A 244 -6.34 8.34 -21.72
N SER A 245 -5.09 8.57 -22.13
CA SER A 245 -3.91 7.83 -21.67
C SER A 245 -3.25 8.47 -20.46
N GLY A 246 -2.36 7.74 -19.78
CA GLY A 246 -1.50 8.30 -18.74
C GLY A 246 -0.41 9.21 -19.35
N ILE A 247 0.49 8.60 -20.13
CA ILE A 247 1.53 9.29 -20.90
C ILE A 247 1.38 8.90 -22.37
N ARG A 248 1.38 9.90 -23.28
CA ARG A 248 1.19 9.70 -24.73
C ARG A 248 2.22 10.49 -25.54
N LEU A 249 3.22 9.82 -26.09
CA LEU A 249 4.19 10.42 -27.01
C LEU A 249 3.69 10.32 -28.46
N GLU A 250 3.75 11.42 -29.20
CA GLU A 250 3.50 11.47 -30.63
C GLU A 250 4.72 12.08 -31.34
N LYS A 251 5.38 11.30 -32.21
CA LYS A 251 6.58 11.71 -32.96
C LYS A 251 7.64 12.37 -32.07
N SER A 252 7.85 11.81 -30.88
CA SER A 252 8.69 12.41 -29.86
C SER A 252 9.78 11.43 -29.47
N ASP A 253 11.02 11.86 -29.59
CA ASP A 253 12.21 11.00 -29.63
C ASP A 253 13.14 11.30 -28.45
N GLU A 254 14.11 10.40 -28.19
CA GLU A 254 15.16 10.62 -27.19
C GLU A 254 14.63 10.98 -25.78
N THR A 255 13.43 10.49 -25.43
CA THR A 255 12.74 10.76 -24.16
C THR A 255 12.97 9.64 -23.16
N LEU A 256 13.28 10.01 -21.92
CA LEU A 256 13.37 9.12 -20.76
C LEU A 256 12.08 9.20 -19.93
N ILE A 257 11.33 8.10 -19.86
CA ILE A 257 10.14 7.94 -19.04
C ILE A 257 10.50 7.01 -17.88
N HIS A 258 10.87 7.55 -16.71
CA HIS A 258 11.39 6.74 -15.59
C HIS A 258 10.67 6.90 -14.24
N GLU A 259 10.55 5.82 -13.47
CA GLU A 259 10.00 5.82 -12.10
C GLU A 259 8.55 6.37 -11.94
N ASN A 260 7.75 6.49 -13.01
CA ASN A 260 6.38 7.01 -12.92
C ASN A 260 5.39 5.94 -12.44
N ILE A 261 4.34 6.37 -11.73
CA ILE A 261 3.23 5.52 -11.31
C ILE A 261 2.01 5.89 -12.13
N VAL A 262 1.56 4.99 -13.02
CA VAL A 262 0.57 5.28 -14.07
C VAL A 262 -0.60 4.29 -14.01
N HIS A 263 -1.77 4.74 -13.55
CA HIS A 263 -2.87 3.81 -13.24
C HIS A 263 -4.30 4.32 -13.40
N ASN A 264 -5.24 3.38 -13.51
CA ASN A 264 -6.68 3.65 -13.60
C ASN A 264 -7.06 4.63 -14.74
N THR A 265 -6.43 4.58 -15.93
CA THR A 265 -6.93 5.34 -17.10
C THR A 265 -8.35 4.90 -17.48
N ASN A 266 -9.21 5.85 -17.86
CA ASN A 266 -10.64 5.51 -18.08
C ASN A 266 -10.88 4.79 -19.41
N ASN A 267 -10.29 5.23 -20.54
CA ASN A 267 -10.63 4.69 -21.87
C ASN A 267 -9.43 4.18 -22.72
N TYR A 268 -8.19 4.48 -22.35
CA TYR A 268 -7.00 4.23 -23.18
C TYR A 268 -5.82 3.66 -22.36
N GLU A 269 -4.65 3.57 -23.00
CA GLU A 269 -3.42 2.93 -22.52
C GLU A 269 -2.71 3.71 -21.41
N GLY A 270 -1.94 3.02 -20.57
CA GLY A 270 -1.14 3.64 -19.50
C GLY A 270 -0.03 4.53 -20.05
N ILE A 271 0.96 3.94 -20.72
CA ILE A 271 2.04 4.62 -21.44
C ILE A 271 1.99 4.20 -22.91
N VAL A 272 2.02 5.16 -23.84
CA VAL A 272 1.93 4.86 -25.28
C VAL A 272 2.81 5.79 -26.15
N LEU A 273 3.48 5.21 -27.14
CA LEU A 273 4.31 5.88 -28.15
C LEU A 273 3.72 5.67 -29.55
N TYR A 274 3.68 6.73 -30.37
CA TYR A 274 3.30 6.71 -31.78
C TYR A 274 4.38 7.33 -32.66
N SER A 275 4.86 6.57 -33.66
CA SER A 275 5.92 6.97 -34.60
C SER A 275 7.12 7.66 -33.91
N SER A 276 7.57 7.09 -32.78
CA SER A 276 8.53 7.68 -31.84
C SER A 276 9.71 6.75 -31.63
N GLU A 277 10.95 7.24 -31.70
CA GLU A 277 12.16 6.42 -31.70
C GLU A 277 13.20 6.79 -30.63
N ASN A 278 14.03 5.82 -30.26
CA ASN A 278 15.18 5.97 -29.33
C ASN A 278 14.79 6.45 -27.92
N ASN A 279 13.56 6.18 -27.48
CA ASN A 279 13.08 6.48 -26.13
C ASN A 279 13.38 5.34 -25.16
N SER A 280 13.53 5.65 -23.87
CA SER A 280 13.72 4.66 -22.80
C SER A 280 12.58 4.77 -21.78
N ILE A 281 11.88 3.65 -21.55
CA ILE A 281 10.76 3.52 -20.63
C ILE A 281 11.21 2.58 -19.51
N SER A 282 11.58 3.13 -18.35
CA SER A 282 12.26 2.37 -17.29
C SER A 282 11.64 2.50 -15.90
N GLU A 283 11.59 1.39 -15.16
CA GLU A 283 11.25 1.38 -13.72
C GLU A 283 9.86 1.98 -13.38
N ASN A 284 8.95 2.07 -14.35
CA ASN A 284 7.59 2.57 -14.15
C ASN A 284 6.68 1.48 -13.59
N VAL A 285 5.67 1.89 -12.81
CA VAL A 285 4.65 1.00 -12.23
C VAL A 285 3.30 1.31 -12.89
N VAL A 286 2.86 0.43 -13.79
CA VAL A 286 1.78 0.72 -14.77
C VAL A 286 0.63 -0.29 -14.64
N TYR A 287 -0.49 0.12 -14.04
CA TYR A 287 -1.52 -0.84 -13.63
C TYR A 287 -2.99 -0.40 -13.68
N ASN A 288 -3.92 -1.36 -13.68
CA ASN A 288 -5.38 -1.14 -13.73
C ASN A 288 -5.86 -0.27 -14.92
N ASN A 289 -5.07 -0.11 -15.98
CA ASN A 289 -5.43 0.76 -17.11
C ASN A 289 -6.45 0.06 -18.01
N SER A 290 -7.46 0.79 -18.50
CA SER A 290 -8.65 0.16 -19.12
C SER A 290 -8.42 -0.49 -20.49
N ARG A 291 -7.22 -0.34 -21.06
CA ARG A 291 -6.76 -1.04 -22.26
C ARG A 291 -5.41 -1.73 -22.07
N ILE A 292 -4.29 -1.06 -22.35
CA ILE A 292 -2.93 -1.65 -22.34
C ILE A 292 -2.10 -0.98 -21.25
N GLY A 293 -1.15 -1.70 -20.65
CA GLY A 293 -0.12 -1.11 -19.79
C GLY A 293 0.81 -0.18 -20.58
N ILE A 294 1.70 -0.77 -21.38
CA ILE A 294 2.67 -0.05 -22.22
C ILE A 294 2.47 -0.44 -23.69
N ALA A 295 2.44 0.51 -24.62
CA ALA A 295 2.24 0.23 -26.05
C ALA A 295 3.17 1.04 -26.98
N LEU A 296 3.78 0.37 -27.96
CA LEU A 296 4.52 0.98 -29.07
C LEU A 296 3.74 0.79 -30.37
N PHE A 297 3.49 1.87 -31.11
CA PHE A 297 2.91 1.85 -32.46
C PHE A 297 3.85 2.55 -33.44
N ASP A 298 4.30 1.87 -34.50
CA ASP A 298 5.23 2.42 -35.50
C ASP A 298 6.54 3.00 -34.90
N SER A 299 6.94 2.50 -33.72
CA SER A 299 7.91 3.13 -32.83
C SER A 299 9.12 2.22 -32.64
N ASN A 300 10.25 2.56 -33.28
CA ASN A 300 11.44 1.69 -33.38
C ASN A 300 12.55 2.07 -32.41
N LYS A 301 13.46 1.12 -32.12
CA LYS A 301 14.69 1.33 -31.32
C LYS A 301 14.47 1.86 -29.89
N ASN A 302 13.28 1.66 -29.34
CA ASN A 302 12.96 2.03 -27.97
C ASN A 302 13.36 0.92 -26.98
N GLU A 303 13.59 1.31 -25.73
CA GLU A 303 13.89 0.40 -24.62
C GLU A 303 12.74 0.40 -23.61
N ILE A 304 12.33 -0.78 -23.15
CA ILE A 304 11.32 -0.99 -22.11
C ILE A 304 11.95 -1.89 -21.05
N VAL A 305 12.41 -1.32 -19.94
CA VAL A 305 13.31 -2.00 -18.99
C VAL A 305 12.84 -1.88 -17.54
N ASN A 306 12.94 -2.95 -16.73
CA ASN A 306 12.62 -2.94 -15.29
C ASN A 306 11.18 -2.50 -14.91
N ASN A 307 10.22 -2.39 -15.84
CA ASN A 307 8.87 -1.90 -15.52
C ASN A 307 8.02 -2.99 -14.85
N ILE A 308 7.11 -2.58 -13.96
CA ILE A 308 6.14 -3.46 -13.30
C ILE A 308 4.74 -3.17 -13.86
N VAL A 309 4.18 -4.11 -14.63
CA VAL A 309 3.02 -3.86 -15.49
C VAL A 309 1.91 -4.89 -15.20
N PHE A 310 0.81 -4.49 -14.56
CA PHE A 310 -0.17 -5.47 -14.05
C PHE A 310 -1.63 -5.03 -13.99
N ASN A 311 -2.57 -5.98 -13.90
CA ASN A 311 -4.03 -5.72 -13.85
C ASN A 311 -4.57 -4.89 -15.05
N ASN A 312 -3.80 -4.77 -16.13
CA ASN A 312 -4.19 -3.97 -17.30
C ASN A 312 -5.19 -4.77 -18.14
N ASN A 313 -6.21 -4.09 -18.65
CA ASN A 313 -7.45 -4.78 -19.02
C ASN A 313 -7.30 -5.75 -20.21
N ARG A 314 -6.48 -5.40 -21.21
CA ARG A 314 -6.23 -6.21 -22.40
C ARG A 314 -4.85 -6.84 -22.36
N PHE A 315 -3.82 -6.05 -22.66
CA PHE A 315 -2.43 -6.49 -22.78
C PHE A 315 -1.56 -5.84 -21.70
N GLY A 316 -0.47 -6.49 -21.32
CA GLY A 316 0.57 -5.88 -20.49
C GLY A 316 1.41 -4.92 -21.32
N ILE A 317 2.19 -5.47 -22.25
CA ILE A 317 3.06 -4.73 -23.19
C ILE A 317 2.68 -5.12 -24.63
N LEU A 318 2.42 -4.13 -25.50
CA LEU A 318 2.18 -4.33 -26.94
C LEU A 318 3.26 -3.64 -27.78
N ILE A 319 3.81 -4.36 -28.75
CA ILE A 319 4.77 -3.87 -29.75
C ILE A 319 4.13 -4.09 -31.13
N GLU A 320 3.58 -3.03 -31.73
CA GLU A 320 2.83 -3.08 -33.00
C GLU A 320 3.53 -2.28 -34.12
N TYR A 321 3.83 -2.95 -35.24
CA TYR A 321 4.64 -2.43 -36.36
C TYR A 321 5.98 -1.80 -35.94
N SER A 322 6.55 -2.25 -34.83
CA SER A 322 7.60 -1.57 -34.07
C SER A 322 8.84 -2.46 -33.98
N ASN A 323 9.98 -1.98 -34.48
CA ASN A 323 11.13 -2.83 -34.81
C ASN A 323 12.40 -2.46 -34.03
N ASN A 324 13.29 -3.44 -33.82
CA ASN A 324 14.59 -3.26 -33.16
C ASN A 324 14.49 -2.73 -31.70
N ASN A 325 13.36 -2.93 -31.02
CA ASN A 325 13.16 -2.54 -29.63
C ASN A 325 13.74 -3.58 -28.65
N THR A 326 14.13 -3.15 -27.46
CA THR A 326 14.53 -4.04 -26.36
C THR A 326 13.49 -3.99 -25.25
N ILE A 327 12.95 -5.16 -24.88
CA ILE A 327 11.97 -5.34 -23.81
C ILE A 327 12.59 -6.29 -22.79
N SER A 328 13.14 -5.77 -21.69
CA SER A 328 13.91 -6.60 -20.75
C SER A 328 13.69 -6.34 -19.26
N TYR A 329 13.88 -7.38 -18.44
CA TYR A 329 13.73 -7.33 -16.98
C TYR A 329 12.35 -6.84 -16.46
N ASN A 330 11.34 -6.74 -17.31
CA ASN A 330 10.00 -6.30 -16.90
C ASN A 330 9.26 -7.41 -16.16
N VAL A 331 8.35 -7.02 -15.26
CA VAL A 331 7.49 -7.92 -14.48
C VAL A 331 6.04 -7.68 -14.91
N VAL A 332 5.48 -8.61 -15.68
CA VAL A 332 4.22 -8.40 -16.44
C VAL A 332 3.18 -9.45 -16.06
N TYR A 333 2.09 -9.07 -15.40
CA TYR A 333 1.16 -10.05 -14.83
C TYR A 333 -0.31 -9.64 -14.73
N ARG A 334 -1.20 -10.64 -14.69
CA ARG A 334 -2.66 -10.46 -14.46
C ARG A 334 -3.32 -9.49 -15.44
N THR A 335 -3.09 -9.64 -16.74
CA THR A 335 -4.00 -9.05 -17.73
C THR A 335 -5.42 -9.61 -17.57
N ASN A 336 -6.46 -8.79 -17.75
CA ASN A 336 -7.84 -9.25 -17.54
C ASN A 336 -8.42 -10.07 -18.70
N TYR A 337 -7.93 -9.87 -19.93
CA TYR A 337 -8.52 -10.48 -21.13
C TYR A 337 -7.53 -11.13 -22.13
N LEU A 338 -6.35 -10.57 -22.35
CA LEU A 338 -5.42 -11.01 -23.42
C LEU A 338 -3.99 -11.23 -22.87
N ASP A 339 -2.98 -11.06 -23.71
CA ASP A 339 -1.61 -11.56 -23.49
C ASP A 339 -0.74 -10.63 -22.64
N GLY A 340 0.24 -11.22 -21.93
CA GLY A 340 1.22 -10.46 -21.13
C GLY A 340 2.07 -9.53 -21.99
N ILE A 341 2.83 -10.10 -22.94
CA ILE A 341 3.62 -9.35 -23.93
C ILE A 341 3.22 -9.79 -25.35
N GLN A 342 2.91 -8.86 -26.24
CA GLN A 342 2.63 -9.16 -27.65
C GLN A 342 3.60 -8.44 -28.60
N LEU A 343 4.17 -9.19 -29.56
CA LEU A 343 4.80 -8.66 -30.78
C LEU A 343 3.83 -8.86 -31.96
N TYR A 344 3.39 -7.77 -32.59
CA TYR A 344 2.42 -7.76 -33.68
C TYR A 344 3.03 -7.09 -34.93
N PHE A 345 3.17 -7.83 -36.02
CA PHE A 345 3.80 -7.39 -37.29
C PHE A 345 5.15 -6.66 -37.08
N SER A 346 5.98 -7.19 -36.18
CA SER A 346 7.16 -6.52 -35.65
C SER A 346 8.41 -7.41 -35.78
N GLU A 347 9.56 -6.81 -36.14
CA GLU A 347 10.79 -7.54 -36.42
C GLU A 347 12.03 -7.09 -35.62
N ASN A 348 12.96 -8.02 -35.45
CA ASN A 348 14.30 -7.82 -34.86
C ASN A 348 14.28 -7.29 -33.42
N ASN A 349 13.18 -7.45 -32.68
CA ASN A 349 13.08 -7.05 -31.28
C ASN A 349 13.73 -8.10 -30.36
N ASN A 350 14.23 -7.64 -29.21
CA ASN A 350 14.81 -8.47 -28.15
C ASN A 350 13.88 -8.46 -26.93
N VAL A 351 13.26 -9.61 -26.61
CA VAL A 351 12.45 -9.81 -25.40
C VAL A 351 13.23 -10.72 -24.46
N SER A 352 13.87 -10.20 -23.41
CA SER A 352 14.74 -11.02 -22.56
C SER A 352 14.73 -10.70 -21.06
N TYR A 353 14.96 -11.73 -20.22
CA TYR A 353 14.97 -11.63 -18.76
C TYR A 353 13.66 -11.14 -18.10
N ASN A 354 12.54 -11.10 -18.84
CA ASN A 354 11.24 -10.69 -18.28
C ASN A 354 10.61 -11.81 -17.44
N LYS A 355 9.82 -11.44 -16.43
CA LYS A 355 8.94 -12.34 -15.66
C LYS A 355 7.50 -12.11 -16.09
N VAL A 356 6.86 -13.11 -16.70
CA VAL A 356 5.54 -12.91 -17.37
C VAL A 356 4.53 -13.97 -16.93
N TYR A 357 3.55 -13.60 -16.11
CA TYR A 357 2.76 -14.59 -15.36
C TYR A 357 1.31 -14.23 -15.02
N GLU A 358 0.49 -15.25 -14.73
CA GLU A 358 -0.93 -15.10 -14.34
C GLU A 358 -1.77 -14.26 -15.33
N ASN A 359 -1.36 -14.16 -16.59
CA ASN A 359 -2.08 -13.45 -17.65
C ASN A 359 -3.22 -14.31 -18.23
N MET A 360 -4.29 -13.67 -18.72
CA MET A 360 -5.53 -14.35 -19.09
C MET A 360 -5.43 -15.18 -20.39
N ASN A 361 -4.50 -14.86 -21.29
CA ASN A 361 -4.21 -15.67 -22.48
C ASN A 361 -2.73 -16.09 -22.49
N ALA A 362 -1.92 -15.67 -23.47
CA ALA A 362 -0.52 -16.06 -23.52
C ALA A 362 0.31 -15.28 -22.49
N GLY A 363 1.43 -15.89 -22.07
CA GLY A 363 2.53 -15.13 -21.51
C GLY A 363 3.13 -14.19 -22.56
N ILE A 364 3.63 -14.76 -23.66
CA ILE A 364 4.17 -14.01 -24.81
C ILE A 364 3.48 -14.45 -26.11
N LEU A 365 2.97 -13.52 -26.91
CA LEU A 365 2.38 -13.78 -28.22
C LEU A 365 3.23 -13.15 -29.34
N LEU A 366 3.64 -13.96 -30.32
CA LEU A 366 4.21 -13.52 -31.58
C LEU A 366 3.17 -13.68 -32.69
N TYR A 367 2.76 -12.57 -33.31
CA TYR A 367 1.78 -12.53 -34.39
C TYR A 367 2.36 -11.79 -35.60
N SER A 368 2.51 -12.48 -36.73
CA SER A 368 3.20 -11.98 -37.94
C SER A 368 4.61 -11.41 -37.66
N ALA A 369 5.27 -11.90 -36.61
CA ALA A 369 6.52 -11.34 -36.10
C ALA A 369 7.72 -12.18 -36.58
N THR A 370 8.81 -11.54 -37.05
CA THR A 370 9.96 -12.25 -37.63
C THR A 370 11.31 -11.78 -37.11
N LYS A 371 12.29 -12.69 -37.03
CA LYS A 371 13.68 -12.41 -36.59
C LYS A 371 13.80 -11.86 -35.16
N ASN A 372 12.79 -12.02 -34.32
CA ASN A 372 12.85 -11.57 -32.92
C ASN A 372 13.60 -12.60 -32.07
N LEU A 373 14.27 -12.11 -31.02
CA LEU A 373 14.99 -12.91 -30.03
C LEU A 373 14.19 -12.91 -28.73
N ILE A 374 13.80 -14.09 -28.26
CA ILE A 374 13.03 -14.30 -27.03
C ILE A 374 13.88 -15.15 -26.09
N ALA A 375 14.58 -14.56 -25.11
CA ALA A 375 15.60 -15.29 -24.35
C ALA A 375 15.69 -15.03 -22.84
N ASN A 376 15.99 -16.07 -22.07
CA ASN A 376 16.15 -15.99 -20.60
C ASN A 376 14.89 -15.49 -19.84
N ASN A 377 13.70 -15.50 -20.44
CA ASN A 377 12.46 -15.08 -19.78
C ASN A 377 11.92 -16.20 -18.87
N THR A 378 11.26 -15.83 -17.78
CA THR A 378 10.55 -16.76 -16.89
C THR A 378 9.05 -16.56 -17.05
N VAL A 379 8.34 -17.51 -17.65
CA VAL A 379 6.97 -17.32 -18.15
C VAL A 379 6.06 -18.43 -17.60
N TYR A 380 5.10 -18.07 -16.74
CA TYR A 380 4.46 -19.07 -15.87
C TYR A 380 3.03 -18.77 -15.43
N ARG A 381 2.26 -19.82 -15.11
CA ARG A 381 0.89 -19.69 -14.57
C ARG A 381 -0.05 -18.81 -15.41
N ASN A 382 0.23 -18.63 -16.70
CA ASN A 382 -0.68 -17.96 -17.62
C ASN A 382 -1.82 -18.93 -17.98
N ASN A 383 -3.05 -18.42 -18.08
CA ASN A 383 -4.24 -19.26 -18.29
C ASN A 383 -4.32 -19.87 -19.71
N GLY A 384 -3.55 -19.33 -20.65
CA GLY A 384 -3.25 -19.94 -21.94
C GLY A 384 -1.79 -20.40 -22.03
N SER A 385 -1.20 -20.33 -23.23
CA SER A 385 0.16 -20.85 -23.43
C SER A 385 1.26 -19.93 -22.89
N GLY A 386 2.41 -20.49 -22.51
CA GLY A 386 3.60 -19.71 -22.16
C GLY A 386 4.04 -18.82 -23.32
N ILE A 387 4.24 -19.41 -24.51
CA ILE A 387 4.42 -18.65 -25.77
C ILE A 387 3.50 -19.17 -26.88
N ILE A 388 2.86 -18.26 -27.62
CA ILE A 388 2.10 -18.55 -28.84
C ILE A 388 2.81 -17.94 -30.06
N PHE A 389 2.94 -18.72 -31.15
CA PHE A 389 3.36 -18.24 -32.47
C PHE A 389 2.21 -18.31 -33.47
N HIS A 390 1.96 -17.22 -34.19
CA HIS A 390 1.00 -17.15 -35.29
C HIS A 390 1.63 -16.43 -36.48
N ILE A 391 1.76 -17.10 -37.65
CA ILE A 391 2.39 -16.56 -38.88
C ILE A 391 3.79 -15.96 -38.60
N SER A 392 4.50 -16.49 -37.60
CA SER A 392 5.71 -15.88 -37.04
C SER A 392 6.93 -16.75 -37.35
N THR A 393 7.94 -16.17 -38.01
CA THR A 393 9.01 -16.95 -38.68
C THR A 393 10.42 -16.49 -38.33
N ARG A 394 11.40 -17.40 -38.40
CA ARG A 394 12.83 -17.10 -38.17
C ARG A 394 13.15 -16.43 -36.81
N ASN A 395 12.31 -16.63 -35.79
CA ASN A 395 12.58 -16.15 -34.44
C ASN A 395 13.48 -17.15 -33.68
N ASP A 396 14.24 -16.64 -32.71
CA ASP A 396 15.10 -17.43 -31.83
C ASP A 396 14.55 -17.44 -30.40
N ILE A 397 14.33 -18.62 -29.83
CA ILE A 397 13.73 -18.82 -28.51
C ILE A 397 14.68 -19.67 -27.66
N PHE A 398 15.35 -19.09 -26.67
CA PHE A 398 16.32 -19.84 -25.87
C PHE A 398 16.52 -19.44 -24.41
N ASN A 399 16.97 -20.38 -23.58
CA ASN A 399 17.16 -20.21 -22.13
C ASN A 399 15.89 -19.79 -21.35
N ASN A 400 14.70 -19.85 -21.96
CA ASN A 400 13.46 -19.47 -21.27
C ASN A 400 12.98 -20.61 -20.36
N VAL A 401 12.32 -20.25 -19.26
CA VAL A 401 11.77 -21.17 -18.28
C VAL A 401 10.25 -21.06 -18.28
N PHE A 402 9.59 -22.15 -18.68
CA PHE A 402 8.14 -22.27 -18.77
C PHE A 402 7.64 -23.21 -17.68
N TYR A 403 6.77 -22.74 -16.78
CA TYR A 403 6.12 -23.64 -15.81
C TYR A 403 4.66 -23.32 -15.53
N ARG A 404 3.83 -24.36 -15.35
CA ARG A 404 2.40 -24.27 -15.03
C ARG A 404 1.58 -23.32 -15.91
N ASN A 405 1.95 -23.17 -17.17
CA ASN A 405 1.04 -22.59 -18.18
C ASN A 405 0.13 -23.71 -18.70
N ASP A 406 -1.05 -23.37 -19.22
CA ASP A 406 -1.98 -24.37 -19.79
C ASP A 406 -1.32 -25.19 -20.93
N ILE A 407 -0.49 -24.53 -21.74
CA ILE A 407 0.49 -25.17 -22.65
C ILE A 407 1.84 -24.47 -22.48
N GLY A 408 2.96 -25.18 -22.52
CA GLY A 408 4.29 -24.56 -22.44
C GLY A 408 4.57 -23.61 -23.62
N MET A 409 4.49 -24.12 -24.85
CA MET A 409 4.62 -23.33 -26.08
C MET A 409 3.77 -23.91 -27.22
N ILE A 410 3.23 -23.06 -28.10
CA ILE A 410 2.42 -23.53 -29.24
C ILE A 410 2.72 -22.75 -30.53
N LEU A 411 2.84 -23.48 -31.64
CA LEU A 411 3.08 -22.93 -32.98
C LEU A 411 1.86 -23.17 -33.87
N TRP A 412 1.31 -22.08 -34.41
CA TRP A 412 0.15 -22.07 -35.31
C TRP A 412 0.47 -21.41 -36.66
N SER A 413 -0.37 -21.71 -37.67
CA SER A 413 -0.50 -20.94 -38.91
C SER A 413 0.82 -20.50 -39.56
N PHE A 414 1.57 -21.40 -40.21
CA PHE A 414 2.78 -21.07 -40.99
C PHE A 414 3.92 -20.42 -40.17
N SER A 415 3.96 -20.67 -38.85
CA SER A 415 5.07 -20.24 -37.98
C SER A 415 6.31 -21.12 -38.19
N ASN A 416 7.06 -20.82 -39.24
CA ASN A 416 8.09 -21.68 -39.83
C ASN A 416 9.51 -21.13 -39.61
N LEU A 417 10.52 -22.00 -39.75
CA LEU A 417 11.95 -21.64 -39.71
C LEU A 417 12.44 -21.03 -38.37
N ASN A 418 11.71 -21.20 -37.27
CA ASN A 418 12.12 -20.74 -35.93
C ASN A 418 13.12 -21.72 -35.30
N ARG A 419 13.93 -21.23 -34.34
CA ARG A 419 14.87 -22.04 -33.55
C ARG A 419 14.49 -21.99 -32.08
N ILE A 420 14.13 -23.13 -31.50
CA ILE A 420 13.66 -23.28 -30.12
C ILE A 420 14.66 -24.19 -29.40
N TYR A 421 15.55 -23.61 -28.59
CA TYR A 421 16.64 -24.36 -28.00
C TYR A 421 17.03 -23.94 -26.59
N ASN A 422 17.59 -24.85 -25.79
CA ASN A 422 17.98 -24.59 -24.40
C ASN A 422 16.84 -24.04 -23.49
N ASN A 423 15.57 -24.27 -23.80
CA ASN A 423 14.47 -23.86 -22.91
C ASN A 423 14.13 -24.98 -21.92
N VAL A 424 13.55 -24.62 -20.77
CA VAL A 424 13.04 -25.54 -19.75
C VAL A 424 11.52 -25.49 -19.76
N PHE A 425 10.88 -26.66 -19.84
CA PHE A 425 9.44 -26.84 -19.73
C PHE A 425 9.13 -27.71 -18.51
N TYR A 426 8.23 -27.26 -17.65
CA TYR A 426 7.93 -27.95 -16.38
C TYR A 426 6.44 -27.88 -16.02
N ASP A 427 5.81 -29.03 -15.80
CA ASP A 427 4.46 -29.13 -15.21
C ASP A 427 3.36 -28.27 -15.90
N PRO A 428 3.21 -28.27 -17.26
CA PRO A 428 2.06 -27.65 -17.93
C PRO A 428 0.76 -28.48 -17.76
N ASP A 429 -0.40 -27.85 -17.83
CA ASP A 429 -1.68 -28.57 -17.66
C ASP A 429 -2.00 -29.50 -18.85
N ARG A 430 -1.56 -29.14 -20.07
CA ARG A 430 -1.69 -29.92 -21.31
C ARG A 430 -0.31 -30.18 -21.94
N ASP A 431 -0.01 -29.62 -23.10
CA ASP A 431 1.21 -29.91 -23.87
C ASP A 431 2.43 -29.12 -23.35
N GLU A 432 3.62 -29.71 -23.45
CA GLU A 432 4.88 -29.01 -23.21
C GLU A 432 5.23 -28.11 -24.41
N ILE A 433 5.17 -28.67 -25.61
CA ILE A 433 5.21 -27.91 -26.86
C ILE A 433 4.33 -28.58 -27.93
N SER A 434 3.56 -27.78 -28.67
CA SER A 434 2.63 -28.25 -29.69
C SER A 434 2.81 -27.52 -31.03
N LEU A 435 2.92 -28.28 -32.13
CA LEU A 435 3.08 -27.79 -33.50
C LEU A 435 1.89 -28.25 -34.36
N ASN A 436 1.15 -27.29 -34.93
CA ASN A 436 -0.01 -27.57 -35.80
C ASN A 436 0.38 -27.99 -37.23
N SER A 437 -0.58 -28.55 -37.97
CA SER A 437 -0.40 -29.12 -39.33
C SER A 437 0.28 -28.23 -40.37
N ASN A 438 0.20 -26.90 -40.20
CA ASN A 438 0.72 -25.92 -41.17
C ASN A 438 2.06 -25.32 -40.69
N VAL A 439 2.71 -25.92 -39.70
CA VAL A 439 4.00 -25.50 -39.13
C VAL A 439 5.11 -26.34 -39.73
N SER A 440 6.16 -25.72 -40.26
CA SER A 440 7.23 -26.47 -40.92
C SER A 440 8.64 -25.89 -40.76
N ASP A 441 9.62 -26.77 -40.96
CA ASP A 441 11.05 -26.43 -41.06
C ASP A 441 11.63 -25.73 -39.81
N ASN A 442 11.02 -25.95 -38.63
CA ASN A 442 11.54 -25.45 -37.35
C ASN A 442 12.58 -26.40 -36.74
N ASN A 443 13.49 -25.88 -35.92
CA ASN A 443 14.47 -26.66 -35.16
C ASN A 443 14.16 -26.57 -33.66
N ILE A 444 13.88 -27.71 -33.03
CA ILE A 444 13.56 -27.86 -31.61
C ILE A 444 14.64 -28.75 -31.00
N SER A 445 15.66 -28.16 -30.38
CA SER A 445 16.84 -28.92 -29.91
C SER A 445 17.39 -28.45 -28.58
N GLN A 446 18.01 -29.34 -27.83
CA GLN A 446 18.66 -29.02 -26.56
C GLN A 446 17.76 -28.51 -25.41
N ASN A 447 16.43 -28.56 -25.55
CA ASN A 447 15.48 -28.18 -24.49
C ASN A 447 15.35 -29.29 -23.42
N ASP A 448 14.90 -28.92 -22.21
CA ASP A 448 14.57 -29.87 -21.14
C ASP A 448 13.05 -29.94 -20.92
N PHE A 449 12.48 -31.12 -21.15
CA PHE A 449 11.06 -31.42 -21.02
C PHE A 449 10.79 -32.24 -19.75
N HIS A 450 10.21 -31.58 -18.74
CA HIS A 450 9.84 -32.18 -17.46
C HIS A 450 8.32 -32.39 -17.42
N ASN A 451 7.91 -33.52 -18.01
CA ASN A 451 6.52 -33.96 -18.20
C ASN A 451 5.66 -33.72 -16.95
N SER A 452 4.48 -33.13 -17.13
CA SER A 452 3.56 -32.84 -16.03
C SER A 452 2.96 -34.11 -15.41
N PHE A 453 2.46 -33.98 -14.17
CA PHE A 453 1.75 -35.08 -13.50
C PHE A 453 0.47 -35.52 -14.22
N ASN A 454 -0.06 -34.69 -15.13
CA ASN A 454 -1.21 -35.01 -15.97
C ASN A 454 -0.83 -35.74 -17.28
N GLY A 455 0.46 -35.94 -17.54
CA GLY A 455 0.97 -36.66 -18.72
C GLY A 455 1.21 -35.77 -19.94
N GLY A 456 1.64 -34.52 -19.74
CA GLY A 456 1.87 -33.57 -20.82
C GLY A 456 2.80 -34.07 -21.93
N GLU A 457 2.39 -33.84 -23.18
CA GLU A 457 3.04 -34.38 -24.38
C GLU A 457 3.83 -33.31 -25.17
N ILE A 458 4.76 -33.81 -26.00
CA ILE A 458 5.40 -33.07 -27.09
C ILE A 458 4.67 -33.48 -28.37
N SER A 459 3.98 -32.55 -29.04
CA SER A 459 3.13 -32.87 -30.19
C SER A 459 3.53 -32.13 -31.48
N ASP A 460 3.62 -32.86 -32.60
CA ASP A 460 3.91 -32.35 -33.93
C ASP A 460 2.98 -32.96 -34.99
N HIS A 461 2.24 -32.07 -35.65
CA HIS A 461 1.33 -32.39 -36.74
C HIS A 461 1.84 -31.88 -38.10
N GLY A 462 2.94 -31.12 -38.10
CA GLY A 462 3.47 -30.37 -39.24
C GLY A 462 4.46 -31.17 -40.12
N GLU A 463 5.32 -30.44 -40.84
CA GLU A 463 6.27 -31.03 -41.79
C GLU A 463 7.71 -30.59 -41.54
N ARG A 464 8.69 -31.51 -41.64
CA ARG A 464 10.13 -31.21 -41.63
C ARG A 464 10.63 -30.44 -40.38
N ASN A 465 9.86 -30.40 -39.30
CA ASN A 465 10.34 -29.94 -38.00
C ASN A 465 11.37 -30.95 -37.48
N ILE A 466 12.47 -30.46 -36.89
CA ILE A 466 13.61 -31.29 -36.46
C ILE A 466 13.69 -31.30 -34.94
N PHE A 467 13.65 -32.50 -34.35
CA PHE A 467 13.89 -32.73 -32.93
C PHE A 467 15.24 -33.44 -32.75
N SER A 468 16.10 -32.90 -31.88
CA SER A 468 17.40 -33.51 -31.56
C SER A 468 17.97 -32.99 -30.24
N PHE A 469 18.62 -33.85 -29.45
CA PHE A 469 19.35 -33.47 -28.24
C PHE A 469 18.49 -32.85 -27.14
N ASN A 470 17.15 -32.99 -27.19
CA ASN A 470 16.31 -32.60 -26.06
C ASN A 470 16.39 -33.66 -24.95
N TYR A 471 16.22 -33.25 -23.69
CA TYR A 471 15.97 -34.16 -22.57
C TYR A 471 14.47 -34.33 -22.40
N ILE A 472 14.00 -35.56 -22.21
CA ILE A 472 12.60 -35.86 -21.89
C ILE A 472 12.60 -36.70 -20.61
N SER A 473 11.93 -36.22 -19.56
CA SER A 473 12.15 -36.73 -18.19
C SER A 473 11.72 -38.19 -17.95
N ASN A 474 10.92 -38.77 -18.84
CA ASN A 474 10.52 -40.17 -18.82
C ASN A 474 11.27 -41.06 -19.86
N TRP A 475 12.17 -40.49 -20.67
CA TRP A 475 12.89 -41.18 -21.73
C TRP A 475 14.41 -40.95 -21.63
N THR A 476 15.00 -41.49 -20.56
CA THR A 476 16.41 -41.29 -20.19
C THR A 476 17.29 -42.54 -20.36
N SER A 477 16.74 -43.62 -20.93
CA SER A 477 17.45 -44.89 -21.12
C SER A 477 16.84 -45.71 -22.27
N PRO A 478 17.59 -46.61 -22.93
CA PRO A 478 18.96 -47.01 -22.65
C PRO A 478 20.02 -46.04 -23.23
N ASP A 479 21.10 -45.82 -22.48
CA ASP A 479 22.40 -45.42 -23.02
C ASP A 479 23.38 -46.54 -22.66
N ALA A 480 23.64 -47.43 -23.62
CA ALA A 480 24.49 -48.60 -23.48
C ALA A 480 25.96 -48.29 -23.81
N ASN A 481 26.25 -47.12 -24.38
CA ASN A 481 27.58 -46.69 -24.78
C ASN A 481 28.19 -45.63 -23.84
N ALA A 482 27.38 -45.07 -22.93
CA ALA A 482 27.68 -44.07 -21.90
C ALA A 482 28.18 -42.72 -22.43
N ASN A 483 27.59 -42.23 -23.54
CA ASN A 483 27.91 -40.92 -24.12
C ASN A 483 26.97 -39.78 -23.66
N GLY A 484 25.92 -40.08 -22.88
CA GLY A 484 24.92 -39.11 -22.43
C GLY A 484 23.71 -38.96 -23.36
N ILE A 485 23.64 -39.75 -24.43
CA ILE A 485 22.54 -39.81 -25.41
C ILE A 485 21.87 -41.18 -25.34
N VAL A 486 20.54 -41.20 -25.36
CA VAL A 486 19.73 -42.42 -25.41
C VAL A 486 19.86 -43.05 -26.79
N ASP A 487 20.27 -44.32 -26.85
CA ASP A 487 20.51 -45.09 -28.09
C ASP A 487 19.23 -45.30 -28.94
N ILE A 488 18.05 -44.97 -28.40
CA ILE A 488 16.74 -45.14 -29.04
C ILE A 488 16.05 -43.77 -29.17
N PRO A 489 15.76 -43.31 -30.41
CA PRO A 489 14.99 -42.09 -30.67
C PRO A 489 13.65 -42.06 -29.93
N PHE A 490 13.30 -40.88 -29.37
CA PHE A 490 12.00 -40.65 -28.75
C PHE A 490 10.99 -40.28 -29.83
N SER A 491 9.83 -40.94 -29.88
CA SER A 491 8.79 -40.63 -30.87
C SER A 491 7.92 -39.46 -30.40
N ILE A 492 7.76 -38.45 -31.26
CA ILE A 492 6.92 -37.28 -31.01
C ILE A 492 5.46 -37.64 -31.35
N SER A 493 4.52 -37.22 -30.50
CA SER A 493 3.09 -37.44 -30.74
C SER A 493 2.56 -36.62 -31.92
N GLY A 494 1.45 -37.03 -32.51
CA GLY A 494 0.77 -36.31 -33.59
C GLY A 494 0.98 -36.89 -34.99
N SER A 495 0.48 -36.18 -36.01
CA SER A 495 0.40 -36.69 -37.39
C SER A 495 1.69 -36.61 -38.20
N ALA A 496 2.74 -35.95 -37.69
CA ALA A 496 4.02 -35.86 -38.38
C ALA A 496 4.85 -37.17 -38.29
N TYR A 497 4.64 -37.98 -37.25
CA TYR A 497 5.46 -39.15 -36.91
C TYR A 497 6.97 -38.84 -36.77
N ASN A 498 7.29 -37.60 -36.41
CA ASN A 498 8.67 -37.16 -36.15
C ASN A 498 9.24 -37.79 -34.86
N GLN A 499 10.56 -37.71 -34.70
CA GLN A 499 11.27 -38.29 -33.55
C GLN A 499 12.38 -37.33 -33.09
N ASP A 500 12.63 -37.23 -31.78
CA ASP A 500 13.94 -36.74 -31.32
C ASP A 500 14.98 -37.80 -31.63
N THR A 501 15.90 -37.45 -32.52
CA THR A 501 16.89 -38.36 -33.09
C THR A 501 18.05 -38.69 -32.16
N SER A 502 18.23 -37.93 -31.07
CA SER A 502 19.33 -38.07 -30.10
C SER A 502 18.91 -37.59 -28.69
N PRO A 503 17.95 -38.22 -27.99
CA PRO A 503 17.48 -37.73 -26.69
C PRO A 503 18.59 -37.75 -25.63
N ARG A 504 18.62 -36.80 -24.69
CA ARG A 504 19.62 -36.79 -23.59
C ARG A 504 19.19 -37.66 -22.41
N VAL A 505 20.17 -38.28 -21.74
CA VAL A 505 19.93 -39.04 -20.48
C VAL A 505 19.69 -38.13 -19.27
N SER A 506 20.15 -36.87 -19.32
CA SER A 506 20.11 -35.91 -18.22
C SER A 506 19.67 -34.52 -18.70
N PRO A 507 19.05 -33.71 -17.84
CA PRO A 507 18.73 -32.32 -18.16
C PRO A 507 20.02 -31.49 -18.32
N LEU A 508 19.93 -30.36 -19.03
CA LEU A 508 21.02 -29.41 -19.22
C LEU A 508 20.97 -28.23 -18.23
N HIS A 509 19.77 -27.83 -17.80
CA HIS A 509 19.57 -26.62 -16.99
C HIS A 509 19.15 -26.95 -15.57
N HIS A 510 20.00 -26.57 -14.60
CA HIS A 510 19.68 -26.65 -13.18
C HIS A 510 18.97 -25.36 -12.76
N VAL A 511 17.66 -25.44 -12.53
CA VAL A 511 16.78 -24.29 -12.32
C VAL A 511 15.86 -24.54 -11.13
N LEU A 512 15.74 -23.53 -10.26
CA LEU A 512 14.81 -23.50 -9.14
C LEU A 512 13.62 -22.60 -9.49
N MET A 513 12.41 -23.16 -9.49
CA MET A 513 11.20 -22.47 -9.97
C MET A 513 10.78 -21.33 -9.01
N PRO A 514 10.37 -20.15 -9.52
CA PRO A 514 10.01 -19.01 -8.69
C PRO A 514 8.94 -19.26 -7.63
N LEU A 515 9.13 -18.54 -6.53
CA LEU A 515 8.43 -18.70 -5.26
C LEU A 515 7.32 -17.63 -5.13
N ILE A 516 6.12 -18.02 -4.73
CA ILE A 516 4.97 -17.11 -4.58
C ILE A 516 4.47 -17.09 -3.14
N LEU A 517 4.41 -15.90 -2.53
CA LEU A 517 3.82 -15.69 -1.20
C LEU A 517 2.30 -15.48 -1.30
N TYR A 518 1.53 -16.26 -0.53
CA TYR A 518 0.07 -16.18 -0.46
C TYR A 518 -0.47 -15.53 0.82
N SER A 519 0.36 -15.40 1.86
CA SER A 519 0.05 -14.74 3.13
C SER A 519 1.34 -14.53 3.93
N PRO A 520 1.59 -13.34 4.52
CA PRO A 520 0.88 -12.08 4.28
C PRO A 520 1.26 -11.49 2.91
N MET A 521 0.31 -10.86 2.23
CA MET A 521 0.52 -10.17 0.95
C MET A 521 0.72 -8.66 1.13
N GLY A 522 0.31 -8.12 2.28
CA GLY A 522 0.43 -6.72 2.67
C GLY A 522 -0.92 -6.01 2.81
N LYS A 523 -0.94 -4.95 3.63
CA LYS A 523 -2.10 -4.17 4.09
C LYS A 523 -3.07 -4.90 5.03
N GLU A 524 -2.84 -6.17 5.37
CA GLU A 524 -3.61 -6.82 6.43
C GLU A 524 -3.22 -6.29 7.82
N ILE A 525 -4.05 -6.60 8.82
CA ILE A 525 -3.78 -6.32 10.24
C ILE A 525 -3.82 -7.66 10.98
N PHE A 526 -2.77 -7.98 11.73
CA PHE A 526 -2.64 -9.21 12.51
C PHE A 526 -2.39 -8.92 13.99
N SER A 527 -2.81 -9.85 14.85
CA SER A 527 -2.50 -9.85 16.28
C SER A 527 -2.29 -11.28 16.76
N LYS A 528 -1.44 -11.47 17.78
CA LYS A 528 -1.09 -12.75 18.44
C LYS A 528 -0.35 -13.76 17.54
N GLU A 529 -0.87 -14.12 16.36
CA GLU A 529 -0.27 -15.08 15.42
C GLU A 529 -0.54 -14.76 13.94
N ILE A 530 0.33 -15.25 13.05
CA ILE A 530 0.22 -15.16 11.58
C ILE A 530 0.51 -16.52 10.95
N THR A 531 -0.37 -17.00 10.07
CA THR A 531 -0.03 -18.11 9.16
C THR A 531 0.65 -17.56 7.91
N ILE A 532 1.95 -17.75 7.82
CA ILE A 532 2.75 -17.47 6.62
C ILE A 532 2.57 -18.66 5.67
N ARG A 533 2.23 -18.42 4.41
CA ARG A 533 1.91 -19.47 3.43
C ARG A 533 2.40 -19.10 2.04
N TRP A 534 3.08 -20.04 1.37
CA TRP A 534 3.64 -19.86 0.03
C TRP A 534 3.33 -21.04 -0.90
N GLU A 535 3.61 -20.91 -2.19
CA GLU A 535 3.65 -22.04 -3.14
C GLU A 535 4.97 -22.80 -2.98
N PRO A 536 4.99 -24.15 -3.02
CA PRO A 536 6.25 -24.88 -3.09
C PRO A 536 7.08 -24.47 -4.32
N SER A 537 8.39 -24.30 -4.15
CA SER A 537 9.35 -24.23 -5.26
C SER A 537 9.77 -25.64 -5.67
N PHE A 538 10.30 -25.78 -6.89
CA PHE A 538 10.68 -27.05 -7.50
C PHE A 538 12.02 -26.91 -8.22
N ASP A 539 12.90 -27.89 -8.05
CA ASP A 539 14.21 -27.97 -8.69
C ASP A 539 14.17 -28.95 -9.88
N THR A 540 14.74 -28.58 -11.02
CA THR A 540 14.70 -29.41 -12.25
C THR A 540 15.41 -30.75 -12.11
N PHE A 541 16.42 -30.84 -11.24
CA PHE A 541 17.15 -32.06 -10.90
C PHE A 541 16.47 -32.85 -9.75
N ARG A 542 15.37 -32.31 -9.19
CA ARG A 542 14.54 -32.90 -8.12
C ARG A 542 15.28 -33.06 -6.78
N HIS A 543 16.17 -32.13 -6.47
CA HIS A 543 16.73 -31.98 -5.11
C HIS A 543 15.63 -31.59 -4.09
N ASP A 544 15.83 -31.96 -2.83
CA ASP A 544 14.97 -31.51 -1.72
C ASP A 544 15.06 -29.98 -1.55
N ILE A 545 13.90 -29.34 -1.34
CA ILE A 545 13.80 -27.88 -1.10
C ILE A 545 13.52 -27.61 0.37
N ALA A 546 14.40 -26.83 0.98
CA ALA A 546 14.21 -26.21 2.29
C ALA A 546 13.81 -24.73 2.12
N TYR A 547 13.01 -24.20 3.03
CA TYR A 547 12.65 -22.79 3.09
C TYR A 547 13.19 -22.11 4.36
N SER A 548 13.62 -20.86 4.20
CA SER A 548 14.00 -19.95 5.29
C SER A 548 13.10 -18.71 5.27
N LEU A 549 12.63 -18.31 6.46
CA LEU A 549 11.68 -17.22 6.66
C LEU A 549 12.32 -16.06 7.41
N TYR A 550 12.02 -14.84 6.96
CA TYR A 550 12.50 -13.60 7.55
C TYR A 550 11.37 -12.57 7.65
N TYR A 551 11.46 -11.69 8.65
CA TYR A 551 10.64 -10.48 8.73
C TYR A 551 11.50 -9.21 8.75
N SER A 552 10.97 -8.16 8.13
CA SER A 552 11.40 -6.78 8.33
C SER A 552 10.34 -6.05 9.17
N SER A 553 10.75 -5.05 9.94
CA SER A 553 9.87 -4.06 10.59
C SER A 553 10.06 -2.64 10.03
N ASP A 554 10.85 -2.51 8.97
CA ASP A 554 11.39 -1.27 8.40
C ASP A 554 11.29 -1.27 6.86
N ARG A 555 10.20 -1.85 6.33
CA ARG A 555 9.84 -1.86 4.90
C ARG A 555 10.89 -2.52 3.98
N GLY A 556 11.58 -3.52 4.51
CA GLY A 556 12.58 -4.34 3.81
C GLY A 556 14.04 -3.90 3.98
N THR A 557 14.30 -2.86 4.79
CA THR A 557 15.65 -2.29 4.99
C THR A 557 16.56 -3.23 5.79
N SER A 558 16.02 -3.92 6.79
CA SER A 558 16.71 -4.99 7.54
C SER A 558 15.81 -6.22 7.69
N TRP A 559 16.43 -7.39 7.82
CA TRP A 559 15.74 -8.69 7.85
C TRP A 559 16.19 -9.53 9.05
N ASN A 560 15.22 -9.90 9.89
CA ASN A 560 15.39 -10.75 11.06
C ASN A 560 14.88 -12.15 10.73
N SER A 561 15.59 -13.20 11.15
CA SER A 561 15.16 -14.59 10.91
C SER A 561 13.93 -14.94 11.76
N ILE A 562 13.00 -15.70 11.18
CA ILE A 562 11.87 -16.34 11.86
C ILE A 562 12.18 -17.81 12.14
N SER A 563 12.62 -18.54 11.11
CA SER A 563 12.93 -19.97 11.13
C SER A 563 13.62 -20.36 9.81
N ASP A 564 14.49 -21.35 9.87
CA ASP A 564 15.18 -21.97 8.73
C ASP A 564 14.81 -23.46 8.58
N GLN A 565 15.32 -24.10 7.51
CA GLN A 565 15.19 -25.55 7.25
C GLN A 565 13.74 -26.09 7.27
N ILE A 566 12.78 -25.26 6.85
CA ILE A 566 11.36 -25.62 6.82
C ILE A 566 11.10 -26.49 5.58
N MET A 567 10.54 -27.69 5.77
CA MET A 567 10.19 -28.64 4.68
C MET A 567 8.70 -28.59 4.28
N SER A 568 7.98 -27.57 4.74
CA SER A 568 6.55 -27.31 4.45
C SER A 568 6.41 -25.96 3.75
N ASN A 569 5.29 -25.73 3.04
CA ASN A 569 4.97 -24.46 2.40
C ASN A 569 4.05 -23.55 3.24
N THR A 570 3.92 -23.85 4.54
CA THR A 570 3.15 -23.06 5.51
C THR A 570 3.83 -23.08 6.88
N TYR A 571 3.75 -21.97 7.61
CA TYR A 571 4.37 -21.81 8.92
C TYR A 571 3.51 -20.91 9.82
N LEU A 572 3.25 -21.33 11.05
CA LEU A 572 2.52 -20.55 12.05
C LEU A 572 3.51 -19.75 12.91
N TRP A 573 3.50 -18.43 12.76
CA TRP A 573 4.40 -17.51 13.43
C TRP A 573 3.67 -16.79 14.58
N ASN A 574 4.14 -16.98 15.81
CA ASN A 574 3.67 -16.20 16.96
C ASN A 574 4.30 -14.81 16.92
N ILE A 575 3.45 -13.77 16.92
CA ILE A 575 3.85 -12.36 16.82
C ILE A 575 3.56 -11.57 18.10
N SER A 576 3.10 -12.22 19.18
CA SER A 576 2.67 -11.57 20.42
C SER A 576 3.77 -10.77 21.15
N SER A 577 5.04 -11.08 20.89
CA SER A 577 6.22 -10.37 21.41
C SER A 577 6.69 -9.20 20.53
N LEU A 578 6.07 -8.98 19.37
CA LEU A 578 6.46 -7.92 18.44
C LEU A 578 5.74 -6.60 18.76
N ILE A 579 6.44 -5.50 18.48
CA ILE A 579 5.98 -4.12 18.71
C ILE A 579 4.91 -3.77 17.67
N ASN A 580 3.84 -3.10 18.09
CA ASN A 580 2.78 -2.68 17.16
C ASN A 580 3.32 -1.68 16.11
N GLY A 581 3.00 -1.89 14.83
CA GLY A 581 3.55 -1.10 13.73
C GLY A 581 3.05 -1.52 12.36
N GLN A 582 3.17 -0.63 11.37
CA GLN A 582 2.56 -0.74 10.02
C GLN A 582 3.59 -1.00 8.89
N ASN A 583 4.85 -1.28 9.25
CA ASN A 583 5.98 -1.38 8.32
C ASN A 583 6.49 -2.82 8.15
N TYR A 584 5.73 -3.82 8.61
CA TYR A 584 6.19 -5.21 8.63
C TYR A 584 6.12 -5.84 7.23
N MET A 585 7.14 -6.61 6.86
CA MET A 585 7.19 -7.37 5.60
C MET A 585 7.73 -8.78 5.86
N ILE A 586 7.28 -9.75 5.06
CA ILE A 586 7.80 -11.13 5.07
C ILE A 586 8.65 -11.37 3.84
N LYS A 587 9.73 -12.14 4.03
CA LYS A 587 10.52 -12.74 2.96
C LYS A 587 10.61 -14.25 3.17
N VAL A 588 10.41 -15.00 2.10
CA VAL A 588 10.67 -16.45 2.04
C VAL A 588 11.82 -16.66 1.05
N VAL A 589 12.80 -17.47 1.42
CA VAL A 589 13.87 -17.95 0.55
C VAL A 589 13.72 -19.45 0.43
N ALA A 590 13.59 -19.97 -0.78
CA ALA A 590 13.71 -21.39 -1.08
C ALA A 590 15.15 -21.70 -1.48
N SER A 591 15.69 -22.83 -1.04
CA SER A 591 17.02 -23.31 -1.41
C SER A 591 17.06 -24.82 -1.56
N CYS A 592 17.79 -25.33 -2.56
CA CYS A 592 18.07 -26.76 -2.70
C CYS A 592 19.44 -27.15 -2.11
N SER A 593 19.77 -28.44 -2.16
CA SER A 593 21.03 -28.97 -1.59
C SER A 593 22.32 -28.49 -2.28
N GLU A 594 22.21 -27.96 -3.50
CA GLU A 594 23.33 -27.48 -4.33
C GLU A 594 23.41 -25.94 -4.34
N GLU A 595 23.03 -25.30 -3.23
CA GLU A 595 23.09 -23.83 -2.98
C GLU A 595 22.28 -22.92 -3.92
N LEU A 596 21.62 -23.44 -4.97
CA LEU A 596 20.63 -22.68 -5.74
C LEU A 596 19.52 -22.19 -4.81
N ASN A 597 19.18 -20.90 -4.94
CA ASN A 597 18.22 -20.23 -4.10
C ASN A 597 17.37 -19.23 -4.90
N ILE A 598 16.13 -19.03 -4.44
CA ILE A 598 15.20 -18.04 -5.01
C ILE A 598 14.32 -17.47 -3.89
N GLU A 599 14.08 -16.16 -3.92
CA GLU A 599 13.33 -15.47 -2.87
C GLU A 599 12.05 -14.78 -3.36
N THR A 600 11.12 -14.56 -2.43
CA THR A 600 9.87 -13.85 -2.64
C THR A 600 9.53 -13.01 -1.42
N ILE A 601 8.89 -11.86 -1.61
CA ILE A 601 8.66 -10.84 -0.58
C ILE A 601 7.19 -10.41 -0.61
N SER A 602 6.61 -10.09 0.54
CA SER A 602 5.24 -9.55 0.65
C SER A 602 5.11 -8.22 -0.12
N ASN A 603 4.23 -8.19 -1.13
CA ASN A 603 4.09 -7.08 -2.09
C ASN A 603 3.87 -5.70 -1.46
N ASN A 604 3.27 -5.63 -0.28
CA ASN A 604 3.09 -4.42 0.52
C ASN A 604 3.45 -4.72 1.99
N PRO A 605 3.75 -3.71 2.83
CA PRO A 605 3.85 -3.94 4.26
C PRO A 605 2.48 -4.22 4.89
N PHE A 606 2.46 -5.02 5.96
CA PHE A 606 1.29 -5.31 6.79
C PHE A 606 1.44 -4.70 8.20
N THR A 607 0.36 -4.74 8.96
CA THR A 607 0.29 -4.18 10.32
C THR A 607 0.28 -5.28 11.38
N ILE A 608 1.09 -5.10 12.43
CA ILE A 608 0.98 -5.85 13.68
C ILE A 608 0.32 -4.93 14.71
N MET A 609 -0.73 -5.43 15.37
CA MET A 609 -1.54 -4.70 16.34
C MET A 609 -1.95 -5.63 17.49
N ASN A 610 -0.99 -5.98 18.35
CA ASN A 610 -1.22 -6.82 19.52
C ASN A 610 -2.04 -6.08 20.59
N HIS A 611 -3.10 -6.74 21.06
CA HIS A 611 -3.94 -6.30 22.16
C HIS A 611 -3.33 -6.71 23.51
N PHE A 612 -3.19 -5.77 24.44
CA PHE A 612 -2.73 -6.01 25.81
C PHE A 612 -3.26 -4.96 26.79
N LEU A 613 -3.29 -5.34 28.07
CA LEU A 613 -3.62 -4.48 29.20
C LEU A 613 -2.37 -4.18 30.03
N SER A 614 -2.23 -2.96 30.56
CA SER A 614 -1.19 -2.65 31.55
C SER A 614 -1.47 -3.33 32.91
N PRO A 615 -0.45 -3.60 33.74
CA PRO A 615 -0.66 -4.06 35.11
C PRO A 615 -1.46 -3.06 35.95
N ILE A 616 -2.17 -3.56 36.96
CA ILE A 616 -2.92 -2.76 37.95
C ILE A 616 -1.99 -2.38 39.11
N THR A 617 -1.83 -1.09 39.39
CA THR A 617 -1.15 -0.60 40.60
C THR A 617 -2.17 -0.28 41.69
N LEU A 618 -2.15 -0.98 42.83
CA LEU A 618 -2.94 -0.58 44.00
C LEU A 618 -2.27 0.58 44.75
N LEU A 619 -3.00 1.67 44.99
CA LEU A 619 -2.53 2.87 45.69
C LEU A 619 -2.91 2.85 47.18
N TYR A 620 -4.10 2.34 47.51
CA TYR A 620 -4.61 2.24 48.88
C TYR A 620 -5.74 1.18 48.98
N PRO A 621 -5.85 0.39 50.07
CA PRO A 621 -4.92 0.29 51.21
C PRO A 621 -3.60 -0.40 50.85
N LYS A 622 -2.65 -0.43 51.79
CA LYS A 622 -1.38 -1.16 51.68
C LYS A 622 -1.35 -2.34 52.66
N ASP A 623 -0.26 -3.10 52.66
CA ASP A 623 -0.01 -4.13 53.67
C ASP A 623 0.08 -3.52 55.08
N GLY A 624 -0.51 -4.19 56.07
CA GLY A 624 -0.58 -3.77 57.48
C GLY A 624 -1.51 -2.59 57.77
N GLU A 625 -2.19 -2.04 56.76
CA GLU A 625 -3.04 -0.85 56.90
C GLU A 625 -4.26 -1.14 57.79
N ARG A 626 -4.57 -0.22 58.72
CA ARG A 626 -5.74 -0.32 59.61
C ARG A 626 -6.92 0.46 59.06
N LEU A 627 -8.01 -0.25 58.78
CA LEU A 627 -9.27 0.28 58.26
C LEU A 627 -10.35 0.28 59.34
N ASN A 628 -11.22 1.29 59.28
CA ASN A 628 -12.46 1.34 60.04
C ASN A 628 -13.50 2.15 59.26
N ARG A 629 -14.77 1.77 59.37
CA ARG A 629 -15.91 2.45 58.72
C ARG A 629 -15.69 2.59 57.21
N PHE A 630 -16.04 3.74 56.63
CA PHE A 630 -15.97 3.99 55.19
C PHE A 630 -14.56 4.32 54.71
N VAL A 631 -14.06 3.53 53.76
CA VAL A 631 -12.70 3.58 53.21
C VAL A 631 -12.76 3.62 51.68
N ASN A 632 -11.98 4.48 51.04
CA ASN A 632 -11.87 4.48 49.58
C ASN A 632 -10.66 3.64 49.11
N ILE A 633 -10.92 2.45 48.58
CA ILE A 633 -9.95 1.62 47.85
C ILE A 633 -9.60 2.36 46.56
N ARG A 634 -8.31 2.44 46.19
CA ARG A 634 -7.84 3.23 45.02
C ARG A 634 -6.72 2.53 44.28
N TRP A 635 -6.74 2.62 42.95
CA TRP A 635 -5.74 2.07 42.05
C TRP A 635 -5.42 3.05 40.91
N GLU A 636 -4.40 2.75 40.11
CA GLU A 636 -4.11 3.45 38.86
C GLU A 636 -4.96 2.90 37.70
N SER A 637 -5.22 3.71 36.67
CA SER A 637 -5.96 3.26 35.49
C SER A 637 -5.15 2.26 34.68
N VAL A 638 -5.76 1.12 34.36
CA VAL A 638 -5.24 0.20 33.35
C VAL A 638 -5.40 0.83 31.97
N ASN A 639 -4.31 0.83 31.19
CA ASN A 639 -4.32 1.25 29.80
C ASN A 639 -4.51 0.02 28.90
N ASP A 640 -5.42 0.15 27.94
CA ASP A 640 -5.67 -0.81 26.87
C ASP A 640 -4.88 -0.41 25.61
N SER A 641 -4.16 -1.33 24.97
CA SER A 641 -3.33 -1.01 23.80
C SER A 641 -4.11 -0.63 22.54
N LEU A 642 -5.43 -0.88 22.51
CA LEU A 642 -6.36 -0.49 21.45
C LEU A 642 -7.29 0.67 21.88
N GLY A 643 -7.16 1.17 23.11
CA GLY A 643 -7.94 2.28 23.66
C GLY A 643 -9.35 1.92 24.15
N HIS A 644 -9.64 0.63 24.36
CA HIS A 644 -10.95 0.21 24.87
C HIS A 644 -11.24 0.73 26.28
N GLN A 645 -12.54 0.89 26.57
CA GLN A 645 -13.00 1.18 27.93
C GLN A 645 -12.71 0.00 28.86
N ILE A 646 -12.08 0.28 29.99
CA ILE A 646 -11.83 -0.68 31.07
C ILE A 646 -12.92 -0.57 32.13
N THR A 647 -13.45 -1.71 32.54
CA THR A 647 -14.27 -1.86 33.74
C THR A 647 -13.49 -2.60 34.81
N TYR A 648 -13.79 -2.31 36.08
CA TYR A 648 -13.15 -2.96 37.23
C TYR A 648 -14.17 -3.69 38.10
N ALA A 649 -13.75 -4.81 38.65
CA ALA A 649 -14.42 -5.50 39.75
C ALA A 649 -13.49 -5.58 40.96
N VAL A 650 -14.02 -5.26 42.15
CA VAL A 650 -13.29 -5.27 43.41
C VAL A 650 -13.88 -6.34 44.30
N TYR A 651 -13.01 -7.18 44.86
CA TYR A 651 -13.36 -8.25 45.78
C TYR A 651 -12.59 -8.08 47.08
N PHE A 652 -13.16 -8.55 48.18
CA PHE A 652 -12.43 -8.74 49.43
C PHE A 652 -12.45 -10.21 49.86
N SER A 653 -11.50 -10.56 50.72
CA SER A 653 -11.50 -11.81 51.48
C SER A 653 -11.37 -11.45 52.96
N SER A 654 -11.99 -12.24 53.84
CA SER A 654 -11.83 -12.16 55.30
C SER A 654 -11.05 -13.35 55.89
N ASN A 655 -10.53 -14.23 55.03
CA ASN A 655 -9.83 -15.47 55.40
C ASN A 655 -8.55 -15.67 54.55
N ASN A 656 -7.73 -14.62 54.45
CA ASN A 656 -6.43 -14.59 53.79
C ASN A 656 -6.45 -15.07 52.32
N GLY A 657 -7.53 -14.76 51.59
CA GLY A 657 -7.67 -15.07 50.17
C GLY A 657 -8.22 -16.47 49.86
N LEU A 658 -8.64 -17.25 50.85
CA LEU A 658 -9.22 -18.58 50.63
C LEU A 658 -10.62 -18.52 49.99
N HIS A 659 -11.41 -17.49 50.32
CA HIS A 659 -12.71 -17.19 49.72
C HIS A 659 -12.79 -15.70 49.39
N TRP A 660 -13.34 -15.38 48.22
CA TRP A 660 -13.48 -14.01 47.73
C TRP A 660 -14.96 -13.62 47.61
N ILE A 661 -15.29 -12.42 48.10
CA ILE A 661 -16.62 -11.83 48.11
C ILE A 661 -16.57 -10.56 47.26
N LEU A 662 -17.46 -10.45 46.28
CA LEU A 662 -17.57 -9.27 45.42
C LEU A 662 -18.06 -8.06 46.23
N LEU A 663 -17.37 -6.92 46.12
CA LEU A 663 -17.83 -5.62 46.62
C LEU A 663 -18.59 -4.83 45.54
N ALA A 664 -18.05 -4.81 44.32
CA ALA A 664 -18.68 -4.24 43.14
C ALA A 664 -18.03 -4.75 41.85
N GLN A 665 -18.78 -4.70 40.76
CA GLN A 665 -18.34 -4.95 39.37
C GLN A 665 -18.74 -3.77 38.49
N GLU A 666 -18.34 -3.79 37.21
CA GLU A 666 -18.70 -2.79 36.19
C GLU A 666 -18.31 -1.33 36.57
N LEU A 667 -17.32 -1.16 37.46
CA LEU A 667 -16.84 0.16 37.85
C LEU A 667 -16.04 0.79 36.72
N SER A 668 -16.39 2.02 36.33
CA SER A 668 -15.58 2.85 35.42
C SER A 668 -14.59 3.77 36.15
N SER A 669 -14.68 3.86 37.49
CA SER A 669 -13.79 4.65 38.34
C SER A 669 -12.65 3.82 38.93
N THR A 670 -11.43 4.38 38.98
CA THR A 670 -10.25 3.75 39.62
C THR A 670 -10.27 3.81 41.16
N SER A 671 -11.46 3.88 41.75
CA SER A 671 -11.68 3.90 43.19
C SER A 671 -13.05 3.34 43.57
N TYR A 672 -13.14 2.76 44.76
CA TYR A 672 -14.38 2.21 45.32
C TYR A 672 -14.49 2.50 46.82
N GLY A 673 -15.63 3.08 47.22
CA GLY A 673 -15.97 3.35 48.61
C GLY A 673 -16.54 2.12 49.33
N TRP A 674 -15.71 1.47 50.14
CA TRP A 674 -16.05 0.29 50.93
C TRP A 674 -16.42 0.70 52.36
N ASP A 675 -17.66 0.41 52.79
CA ASP A 675 -18.01 0.49 54.21
C ASP A 675 -17.63 -0.81 54.93
N THR A 676 -16.59 -0.72 55.77
CA THR A 676 -16.11 -1.83 56.60
C THR A 676 -16.85 -1.97 57.92
N SER A 677 -17.77 -1.05 58.29
CA SER A 677 -18.38 -0.99 59.63
C SER A 677 -19.25 -2.19 60.03
N THR A 678 -19.64 -3.03 59.07
CA THR A 678 -20.40 -4.28 59.27
C THR A 678 -19.53 -5.53 59.33
N LEU A 679 -18.21 -5.39 59.19
CA LEU A 679 -17.24 -6.47 59.25
C LEU A 679 -16.66 -6.61 60.67
N ASP A 680 -16.40 -7.85 61.08
CA ASP A 680 -15.74 -8.16 62.35
C ASP A 680 -14.29 -7.61 62.40
N ASP A 681 -13.83 -7.25 63.59
CA ASP A 681 -12.46 -6.78 63.80
C ASP A 681 -11.46 -7.94 63.65
N GLY A 682 -10.51 -7.82 62.72
CA GLY A 682 -9.61 -8.92 62.36
C GLY A 682 -8.51 -8.54 61.36
N SER A 683 -7.47 -9.38 61.25
CA SER A 683 -6.22 -9.10 60.52
C SER A 683 -5.91 -10.08 59.37
N GLU A 684 -6.95 -10.72 58.81
CA GLU A 684 -6.83 -11.66 57.68
C GLU A 684 -7.49 -11.14 56.40
N TYR A 685 -7.71 -9.83 56.31
CA TYR A 685 -8.44 -9.23 55.19
C TYR A 685 -7.52 -8.99 53.99
N LYS A 686 -8.02 -9.30 52.79
CA LYS A 686 -7.32 -9.03 51.51
C LYS A 686 -8.24 -8.40 50.49
N ILE A 687 -7.66 -7.72 49.51
CA ILE A 687 -8.37 -7.12 48.36
C ILE A 687 -7.80 -7.71 47.07
N MET A 688 -8.70 -7.95 46.12
CA MET A 688 -8.39 -8.27 44.72
C MET A 688 -9.10 -7.27 43.81
N ILE A 689 -8.41 -6.80 42.79
CA ILE A 689 -8.97 -5.98 41.71
C ILE A 689 -8.81 -6.76 40.41
N LEU A 690 -9.90 -6.95 39.68
CA LEU A 690 -9.93 -7.42 38.31
C LEU A 690 -10.21 -6.21 37.40
N ALA A 691 -9.44 -6.05 36.33
CA ALA A 691 -9.71 -5.12 35.24
C ALA A 691 -10.04 -5.91 33.98
N GLN A 692 -11.07 -5.49 33.24
CA GLN A 692 -11.51 -6.15 32.01
C GLN A 692 -11.94 -5.11 30.97
N CYS A 693 -11.47 -5.25 29.73
CA CYS A 693 -11.90 -4.40 28.62
C CYS A 693 -13.22 -4.89 28.01
N ALA A 694 -13.86 -4.05 27.19
CA ALA A 694 -15.10 -4.38 26.50
C ALA A 694 -15.04 -5.66 25.62
N GLU A 695 -13.85 -6.00 25.08
CA GLU A 695 -13.64 -7.23 24.28
C GLU A 695 -13.32 -8.49 25.11
N GLY A 696 -13.27 -8.38 26.45
CA GLY A 696 -13.16 -9.53 27.36
C GLY A 696 -11.76 -9.87 27.86
N GLU A 697 -10.69 -9.35 27.27
CA GLU A 697 -9.33 -9.45 27.84
C GLU A 697 -9.31 -8.85 29.26
N SER A 698 -8.59 -9.51 30.18
CA SER A 698 -8.60 -9.14 31.60
C SER A 698 -7.30 -9.45 32.33
N ILE A 699 -7.04 -8.66 33.37
CA ILE A 699 -5.87 -8.75 34.24
C ILE A 699 -6.29 -8.50 35.69
N TYR A 700 -5.64 -9.14 36.65
CA TYR A 700 -5.97 -8.98 38.07
C TYR A 700 -4.74 -8.66 38.93
N PHE A 701 -5.00 -8.03 40.07
CA PHE A 701 -4.04 -7.77 41.14
C PHE A 701 -4.63 -8.27 42.47
N ILE A 702 -3.81 -8.93 43.28
CA ILE A 702 -4.14 -9.34 44.66
C ILE A 702 -3.14 -8.67 45.58
N LEU A 703 -3.60 -8.05 46.68
CA LEU A 703 -2.69 -7.59 47.72
C LEU A 703 -2.06 -8.80 48.42
N GLU A 704 -0.73 -8.94 48.30
CA GLU A 704 0.02 -10.06 48.91
C GLU A 704 -0.05 -10.03 50.44
N GLY A 705 -0.03 -8.84 51.02
CA GLY A 705 -0.12 -8.55 52.44
C GLY A 705 -1.55 -8.54 53.02
N ASN A 706 -1.67 -8.32 54.32
CA ASN A 706 -2.95 -8.34 55.04
C ASN A 706 -3.38 -6.94 55.50
N ILE A 707 -4.68 -6.69 55.41
CA ILE A 707 -5.37 -5.51 55.92
C ILE A 707 -5.98 -5.85 57.28
N ILE A 708 -6.06 -4.86 58.17
CA ILE A 708 -6.66 -5.00 59.51
C ILE A 708 -7.96 -4.19 59.56
N ILE A 709 -9.08 -4.83 59.86
CA ILE A 709 -10.34 -4.16 60.21
C ILE A 709 -10.36 -3.92 61.73
N GLN A 710 -10.64 -2.68 62.16
CA GLN A 710 -10.76 -2.30 63.57
C GLN A 710 -11.86 -1.25 63.77
N ASN A 711 -13.12 -1.69 63.78
CA ASN A 711 -14.30 -0.85 63.96
C ASN A 711 -14.62 -0.53 65.43
N THR A 712 -14.17 -1.34 66.40
CA THR A 712 -14.51 -1.14 67.81
C THR A 712 -13.61 -0.06 68.48
N PRO A 713 -14.18 0.98 69.14
CA PRO A 713 -13.39 1.97 69.86
C PRO A 713 -12.82 1.44 71.19
N GLU A 714 -11.54 1.72 71.47
CA GLU A 714 -10.90 1.36 72.73
C GLU A 714 -11.54 2.08 73.94
N ASN A 715 -11.81 1.34 75.01
CA ASN A 715 -12.61 1.79 76.16
C ASN A 715 -11.75 2.62 77.15
N PRO A 716 -12.04 3.92 77.42
CA PRO A 716 -11.10 4.88 77.99
C PRO A 716 -10.78 4.75 79.51
N ILE A 717 -10.98 3.57 80.11
CA ILE A 717 -10.74 3.32 81.55
C ILE A 717 -9.25 3.48 81.92
N GLY A 718 -8.32 3.22 80.99
CA GLY A 718 -6.87 3.30 81.24
C GLY A 718 -6.35 4.71 81.59
N ILE A 719 -7.00 5.77 81.11
CA ILE A 719 -6.51 7.16 81.27
C ILE A 719 -6.64 7.63 82.73
N ILE A 720 -7.66 7.18 83.46
CA ILE A 720 -7.90 7.57 84.86
C ILE A 720 -6.82 6.98 85.79
N LEU A 721 -6.32 5.78 85.49
CA LEU A 721 -5.22 5.17 86.25
C LEU A 721 -3.89 5.91 86.09
N LEU A 722 -3.64 6.53 84.93
CA LEU A 722 -2.41 7.27 84.67
C LEU A 722 -2.31 8.55 85.53
N ILE A 723 -3.44 9.23 85.77
CA ILE A 723 -3.48 10.48 86.58
C ILE A 723 -3.11 10.21 88.04
N LEU A 724 -3.46 9.04 88.59
CA LEU A 724 -3.03 8.61 89.93
C LEU A 724 -1.53 8.29 90.02
N PHE A 725 -0.85 8.06 88.89
CA PHE A 725 0.59 7.79 88.85
C PHE A 725 1.46 9.06 88.84
N VAL A 726 0.86 10.23 88.56
CA VAL A 726 1.56 11.53 88.53
C VAL A 726 1.71 12.16 89.92
N LEU A 727 0.89 11.76 90.89
CA LEU A 727 0.98 12.19 92.29
C LEU A 727 1.99 11.33 93.08
N GLY A 728 3.28 11.59 92.84
CA GLY A 728 4.39 10.74 93.30
C GLY A 728 4.50 10.56 94.82
N ILE A 729 4.39 9.30 95.27
CA ILE A 729 4.81 8.82 96.58
C ILE A 729 5.92 7.78 96.38
N VAL A 730 7.06 7.96 97.05
CA VAL A 730 8.30 7.18 96.82
C VAL A 730 8.71 6.43 98.07
N ILE A 731 8.91 5.10 97.98
CA ILE A 731 9.65 4.29 98.97
C ILE A 731 10.55 3.26 98.24
N PHE A 732 11.72 2.99 98.83
CA PHE A 732 12.80 2.06 98.39
C PHE A 732 12.38 0.57 98.52
N GLY A 733 13.08 -0.47 98.04
CA GLY A 733 14.44 -0.66 97.48
C GLY A 733 14.62 -2.15 97.08
N ILE A 734 15.78 -2.81 97.06
CA ILE A 734 17.16 -2.44 97.40
C ILE A 734 18.15 -3.54 96.86
N THR A 735 19.24 -3.17 96.14
CA THR A 735 20.55 -3.90 95.97
C THR A 735 20.61 -5.39 95.51
N SER A 736 21.73 -5.98 95.05
CA SER A 736 22.97 -5.55 94.34
C SER A 736 23.79 -6.79 93.87
N LYS A 737 24.84 -6.58 93.05
CA LYS A 737 26.12 -7.37 92.93
C LYS A 737 26.10 -8.85 93.39
N GLY A 738 26.43 -9.88 92.60
CA GLY A 738 27.15 -9.99 91.31
C GLY A 738 28.15 -11.18 91.37
N VAL A 739 28.97 -11.40 90.32
CA VAL A 739 30.13 -12.36 90.25
C VAL A 739 29.78 -13.87 90.10
N ARG A 740 30.43 -14.71 89.25
CA ARG A 740 31.27 -14.58 88.01
C ARG A 740 31.50 -15.98 87.36
N ILE A 741 31.52 -16.06 86.00
CA ILE A 741 32.39 -16.92 85.12
C ILE A 741 32.22 -18.47 85.28
N TYR A 742 32.15 -19.35 84.25
CA TYR A 742 32.96 -19.66 83.05
C TYR A 742 32.05 -20.14 81.88
N ARG A 743 32.47 -20.37 80.62
CA ARG A 743 33.54 -19.83 79.72
C ARG A 743 33.41 -20.56 78.35
N ALA A 744 33.27 -19.83 77.25
CA ALA A 744 33.47 -20.34 75.88
C ALA A 744 33.99 -19.19 74.99
N ASN A 745 34.84 -19.50 73.99
CA ASN A 745 35.55 -18.49 73.19
C ASN A 745 35.08 -18.47 71.73
N LEU A 746 35.00 -17.28 71.14
CA LEU A 746 35.29 -16.96 69.73
C LEU A 746 35.55 -15.44 69.64
N ASP A 747 36.58 -15.03 68.91
CA ASP A 747 37.19 -13.68 69.03
C ASP A 747 37.98 -13.29 67.75
N ILE A 748 38.41 -12.02 67.67
CA ILE A 748 39.22 -11.32 66.64
C ILE A 748 38.40 -10.78 65.44
N SER A 749 38.44 -9.48 65.08
CA SER A 749 38.92 -8.27 65.80
C SER A 749 38.53 -6.96 65.08
N ALA A 750 38.45 -5.85 65.85
CA ALA A 750 38.86 -4.47 65.48
C ALA A 750 37.99 -3.64 64.48
N GLN A 751 37.89 -2.29 64.55
CA GLN A 751 38.29 -1.29 65.58
C GLN A 751 37.64 0.11 65.30
N TYR A 752 37.26 0.86 66.37
CA TYR A 752 37.15 2.35 66.50
C TYR A 752 36.24 3.16 65.52
N ASN A 753 35.70 4.37 65.83
CA ASN A 753 35.67 5.18 67.07
C ASN A 753 34.37 6.05 67.18
N LEU A 754 34.24 6.84 68.25
CA LEU A 754 33.14 7.81 68.53
C LEU A 754 33.54 9.28 68.30
N GLU A 755 32.56 10.15 67.98
CA GLU A 755 32.39 11.61 68.27
C GLU A 755 31.33 12.22 67.31
N ASP A 756 30.53 13.26 67.60
CA ASP A 756 30.11 13.89 68.87
C ASP A 756 28.74 14.64 68.66
N LEU A 757 28.18 15.25 69.70
CA LEU A 757 26.85 15.88 69.76
C LEU A 757 26.90 17.43 69.69
N ARG A 758 25.94 18.11 69.03
CA ARG A 758 25.35 19.41 69.49
C ARG A 758 24.22 20.03 68.64
N LEU A 759 23.53 20.98 69.28
CA LEU A 759 22.42 21.81 68.77
C LEU A 759 22.92 23.01 67.92
N GLY A 760 22.02 23.57 67.10
CA GLY A 760 22.12 24.94 66.60
C GLY A 760 20.76 25.52 66.17
N ILE A 761 20.27 26.56 66.86
CA ILE A 761 19.11 27.37 66.45
C ILE A 761 19.56 28.83 66.33
N CYS A 762 19.44 29.41 65.13
CA CYS A 762 19.25 30.84 64.83
C CYS A 762 18.83 30.92 63.33
N VAL A 763 17.72 31.51 62.89
CA VAL A 763 17.09 32.83 63.12
C VAL A 763 17.68 33.93 62.23
N GLY A 764 16.85 34.47 61.31
CA GLY A 764 17.12 35.67 60.51
C GLY A 764 16.67 35.59 59.04
N SER A 765 15.89 36.51 58.44
CA SER A 765 14.68 37.25 58.88
C SER A 765 14.18 38.21 57.79
N PHE A 766 12.84 38.38 57.65
CA PHE A 766 12.12 39.37 56.81
C PHE A 766 12.29 39.23 55.27
N SER A 767 11.35 39.70 54.43
CA SER A 767 10.04 40.35 54.62
C SER A 767 8.97 39.59 53.78
N THR A 768 7.64 39.65 53.91
CA THR A 768 6.66 40.76 54.01
C THR A 768 6.83 41.78 52.85
N ASP A 769 5.83 42.26 52.13
CA ASP A 769 4.44 42.58 52.45
C ASP A 769 3.60 42.68 51.15
N ASN A 770 2.31 42.33 51.20
CA ASN A 770 1.18 42.95 50.46
C ASN A 770 1.23 42.95 48.89
N TRP A 771 0.12 43.00 48.14
CA TRP A 771 -1.18 43.61 48.43
C TRP A 771 -2.39 42.67 48.28
N LYS A 772 -3.41 42.98 49.08
CA LYS A 772 -4.79 42.53 48.94
C LYS A 772 -5.66 43.79 48.96
N ILE A 773 -6.54 43.98 47.97
CA ILE A 773 -7.64 44.98 47.89
C ILE A 773 -8.25 44.84 46.48
N VAL A 774 -9.57 44.83 46.23
CA VAL A 774 -10.79 44.64 47.04
C VAL A 774 -11.87 44.21 46.00
N ASP A 775 -12.74 43.22 46.25
CA ASP A 775 -14.15 43.41 46.66
C ASP A 775 -14.92 44.44 45.77
N LYS A 776 -16.17 44.24 45.29
CA LYS A 776 -17.19 43.21 45.64
C LYS A 776 -18.42 43.29 44.68
N ASN A 777 -19.44 42.46 44.98
CA ASN A 777 -20.87 42.53 44.61
C ASN A 777 -21.25 42.05 43.18
N GLU A 778 -22.40 41.43 42.90
CA GLU A 778 -23.51 40.78 43.66
C GLU A 778 -24.35 39.96 42.63
N ILE A 779 -25.21 38.96 42.92
CA ILE A 779 -25.74 38.33 44.15
C ILE A 779 -26.08 36.83 43.84
N CYS A 780 -26.48 36.00 44.81
CA CYS A 780 -26.99 34.63 44.57
C CYS A 780 -28.52 34.53 44.69
N PRO A 781 -29.18 33.57 44.03
CA PRO A 781 -29.61 32.36 44.77
C PRO A 781 -29.54 31.03 43.99
N PHE A 782 -29.92 29.94 44.66
CA PHE A 782 -30.08 28.58 44.14
C PHE A 782 -31.13 28.48 43.01
N GLU A 783 -30.94 27.57 42.03
CA GLU A 783 -31.79 26.37 41.92
C GLU A 783 -31.19 25.23 41.05
N LYS A 784 -31.96 24.15 40.81
CA LYS A 784 -31.51 22.82 40.34
C LYS A 784 -31.60 22.66 38.82
N PRO A 785 -30.99 21.58 38.29
CA PRO A 785 -31.78 20.68 37.44
C PRO A 785 -31.83 19.21 37.93
N ARG A 786 -33.06 18.71 38.04
CA ARG A 786 -33.56 17.33 38.26
C ARG A 786 -35.04 17.39 37.77
N LEU A 787 -35.68 16.40 37.15
CA LEU A 787 -35.40 14.98 36.89
C LEU A 787 -36.39 14.47 35.80
N LEU A 788 -36.07 13.38 35.06
CA LEU A 788 -37.02 12.60 34.22
C LEU A 788 -37.69 13.39 33.05
N SER A 789 -38.52 12.85 32.14
CA SER A 789 -39.17 11.53 31.92
C SER A 789 -39.07 11.15 30.41
N MET A 790 -38.95 9.90 29.96
CA MET A 790 -39.85 8.72 30.06
C MET A 790 -41.15 8.81 29.22
N ILE A 791 -41.12 8.16 28.04
CA ILE A 791 -42.18 7.36 27.36
C ILE A 791 -43.45 8.06 26.77
N GLU A 792 -43.91 7.48 25.64
CA GLU A 792 -45.28 7.41 25.07
C GLU A 792 -45.76 8.27 23.87
N PHE A 793 -45.99 7.54 22.75
CA PHE A 793 -47.08 7.56 21.77
C PHE A 793 -47.76 8.83 21.19
N SER A 794 -48.07 8.64 19.89
CA SER A 794 -49.24 9.14 19.14
C SER A 794 -49.16 10.53 18.49
N ALA A 795 -49.99 10.73 17.47
CA ALA A 795 -50.00 11.87 16.56
C ALA A 795 -51.39 12.52 16.50
N VAL A 796 -51.46 13.79 16.09
CA VAL A 796 -52.63 14.37 15.42
C VAL A 796 -52.20 15.62 14.63
N SER A 797 -52.96 15.95 13.59
CA SER A 797 -52.73 17.07 12.66
C SER A 797 -53.24 18.43 13.16
N TYR A 798 -52.85 19.51 12.49
CA TYR A 798 -53.78 20.61 12.15
C TYR A 798 -53.43 21.24 10.78
N LYS A 799 -54.19 22.26 10.34
CA LYS A 799 -54.47 22.57 8.92
C LYS A 799 -54.66 24.09 8.67
N HIS A 800 -54.60 24.51 7.39
CA HIS A 800 -54.80 25.86 6.83
C HIS A 800 -53.60 26.83 6.99
N GLY A 801 -53.33 27.77 6.06
CA GLY A 801 -54.04 28.17 4.83
C GLY A 801 -53.18 29.11 3.94
N GLU A 802 -53.63 29.75 2.84
CA GLU A 802 -54.93 29.72 2.12
C GLU A 802 -54.78 29.91 0.58
N PHE A 803 -54.92 31.13 0.00
CA PHE A 803 -55.22 31.37 -1.43
C PHE A 803 -54.37 32.42 -2.18
N GLY A 804 -54.25 32.24 -3.50
CA GLY A 804 -53.94 33.27 -4.52
C GLY A 804 -54.33 32.77 -5.93
N GLN A 805 -54.88 33.62 -6.82
CA GLN A 805 -55.49 33.18 -8.10
C GLN A 805 -55.49 34.27 -9.21
N ILE A 806 -56.18 33.99 -10.34
CA ILE A 806 -56.46 34.84 -11.55
C ILE A 806 -55.21 35.21 -12.39
N TYR A 807 -55.14 35.20 -13.74
CA TYR A 807 -56.10 35.24 -14.88
C TYR A 807 -55.74 34.29 -16.06
N GLY A 808 -56.69 34.09 -17.01
CA GLY A 808 -56.49 33.51 -18.36
C GLY A 808 -56.51 34.59 -19.48
N PRO A 809 -56.85 34.31 -20.78
CA PRO A 809 -57.52 33.12 -21.35
C PRO A 809 -56.95 32.57 -22.70
N PHE A 810 -57.67 31.63 -23.33
CA PHE A 810 -57.45 31.07 -24.69
C PHE A 810 -57.85 32.03 -25.85
N PRO A 811 -57.45 31.72 -27.10
CA PRO A 811 -58.47 31.27 -28.09
C PRO A 811 -58.08 30.03 -28.93
N GLN A 812 -59.06 29.47 -29.65
CA GLN A 812 -58.96 28.34 -30.60
C GLN A 812 -59.09 28.84 -32.06
N ILE A 813 -58.80 28.01 -33.08
CA ILE A 813 -59.71 27.69 -34.22
C ILE A 813 -59.16 26.65 -35.23
N MET A 814 -59.95 25.60 -35.47
CA MET A 814 -60.09 24.72 -36.67
C MET A 814 -58.96 23.79 -37.18
N THR A 815 -59.40 22.82 -38.00
CA THR A 815 -58.84 21.49 -38.37
C THR A 815 -59.40 21.08 -39.77
N PRO A 816 -59.25 19.84 -40.31
CA PRO A 816 -58.29 18.71 -40.12
C PRO A 816 -57.43 18.52 -41.42
N ASP A 817 -56.71 17.44 -41.77
CA ASP A 817 -56.76 16.00 -41.44
C ASP A 817 -55.46 15.24 -41.87
N SER A 818 -55.39 13.92 -41.61
CA SER A 818 -54.44 12.91 -42.11
C SER A 818 -52.98 12.87 -41.60
N GLN A 819 -52.80 12.09 -40.53
CA GLN A 819 -51.73 11.09 -40.26
C GLN A 819 -50.21 11.43 -40.20
N GLU A 820 -49.51 10.57 -39.45
CA GLU A 820 -48.04 10.37 -39.33
C GLU A 820 -47.12 11.52 -38.86
N ARG A 821 -46.95 11.62 -37.53
CA ARG A 821 -45.67 11.81 -36.78
C ARG A 821 -45.94 11.53 -35.30
N GLN A 822 -45.58 10.35 -34.79
CA GLN A 822 -44.27 10.06 -34.18
C GLN A 822 -43.82 11.09 -33.12
N TRP A 823 -44.12 10.78 -31.86
CA TRP A 823 -43.13 10.87 -30.79
C TRP A 823 -42.65 9.44 -30.52
N GLN A 824 -41.56 9.03 -31.17
CA GLN A 824 -40.86 7.79 -30.81
C GLN A 824 -39.73 8.10 -29.84
N VAL A 825 -39.53 7.21 -28.86
CA VAL A 825 -38.26 7.11 -28.15
C VAL A 825 -37.25 6.50 -29.12
N ILE A 826 -36.25 7.27 -29.52
CA ILE A 826 -35.13 6.87 -30.38
C ILE A 826 -33.87 7.27 -29.60
N SER A 827 -33.26 6.38 -28.83
CA SER A 827 -32.39 5.26 -29.24
C SER A 827 -31.12 5.71 -29.96
N PHE A 828 -30.03 5.90 -29.19
CA PHE A 828 -28.69 5.94 -29.75
C PHE A 828 -28.20 4.51 -30.00
N SER A 829 -28.29 4.07 -31.25
CA SER A 829 -27.67 2.83 -31.72
C SER A 829 -26.36 3.16 -32.42
N PHE A 830 -25.24 2.58 -31.99
CA PHE A 830 -23.97 2.70 -32.69
C PHE A 830 -24.07 2.10 -34.10
N HIS A 831 -23.60 2.84 -35.10
CA HIS A 831 -23.38 2.31 -36.45
C HIS A 831 -22.09 1.48 -36.47
N LEU A 832 -22.20 0.19 -36.75
CA LEU A 832 -21.15 -0.55 -37.43
C LEU A 832 -21.50 -0.60 -38.92
N LYS A 833 -20.65 0.00 -39.76
CA LYS A 833 -20.67 -0.27 -41.20
C LYS A 833 -20.02 -1.63 -41.46
N SER A 834 -20.68 -2.49 -42.22
CA SER A 834 -20.09 -3.62 -42.91
C SER A 834 -20.42 -3.50 -44.40
N ASP A 835 -19.41 -3.62 -45.25
CA ASP A 835 -19.57 -3.56 -46.71
C ASP A 835 -19.22 -4.92 -47.34
N SER A 836 -20.04 -5.34 -48.32
CA SER A 836 -19.89 -6.48 -49.25
C SER A 836 -19.97 -7.95 -48.75
N TYR A 837 -20.96 -8.65 -49.31
CA TYR A 837 -21.13 -10.11 -49.53
C TYR A 837 -20.48 -10.51 -50.90
N PRO A 838 -20.55 -11.77 -51.44
CA PRO A 838 -21.29 -12.99 -51.03
C PRO A 838 -20.36 -14.24 -50.85
N ASP A 839 -20.76 -15.51 -50.67
CA ASP A 839 -21.98 -16.36 -50.89
C ASP A 839 -21.99 -17.49 -49.81
N SER A 840 -23.03 -18.29 -49.54
CA SER A 840 -24.49 -18.25 -49.78
C SER A 840 -25.20 -19.32 -48.90
N GLU A 841 -26.47 -19.07 -48.49
CA GLU A 841 -27.44 -20.02 -47.87
C GLU A 841 -27.06 -20.74 -46.54
N LYS A 842 -27.93 -20.96 -45.54
CA LYS A 842 -29.41 -20.83 -45.43
C LYS A 842 -29.87 -20.60 -43.97
N ASN A 843 -30.89 -19.75 -43.81
CA ASN A 843 -31.80 -19.43 -42.68
C ASN A 843 -31.55 -20.02 -41.27
N LEU A 844 -31.48 -19.28 -40.14
CA LEU A 844 -32.25 -18.13 -39.58
C LEU A 844 -33.53 -18.47 -38.78
N ASN A 845 -33.43 -18.34 -37.44
CA ASN A 845 -34.25 -17.48 -36.54
C ASN A 845 -33.76 -17.76 -35.09
N VAL A 846 -33.03 -16.91 -34.35
CA VAL A 846 -33.09 -15.44 -34.08
C VAL A 846 -34.15 -15.05 -33.04
N GLU A 847 -33.68 -14.73 -31.82
CA GLU A 847 -33.91 -13.41 -31.20
C GLU A 847 -32.79 -13.08 -30.19
N ASN A 848 -32.80 -11.89 -29.57
CA ASN A 848 -31.55 -11.14 -29.35
C ASN A 848 -31.30 -10.60 -27.92
N HIS A 849 -30.01 -10.48 -27.57
CA HIS A 849 -29.33 -9.61 -26.59
C HIS A 849 -30.01 -9.12 -25.28
N GLN A 850 -29.34 -9.45 -24.17
CA GLN A 850 -28.96 -8.60 -23.01
C GLN A 850 -29.92 -7.51 -22.47
N VAL A 851 -30.22 -7.59 -21.17
CA VAL A 851 -29.88 -6.60 -20.12
C VAL A 851 -30.32 -7.12 -18.73
N LEU A 852 -29.82 -6.52 -17.63
CA LEU A 852 -30.17 -6.77 -16.22
C LEU A 852 -29.64 -8.09 -15.59
N LEU A 853 -28.32 -8.12 -15.42
CA LEU A 853 -27.71 -8.63 -14.19
C LEU A 853 -28.36 -7.93 -12.97
N LEU A 854 -28.89 -8.73 -12.02
CA LEU A 854 -28.79 -8.51 -10.55
C LEU A 854 -29.64 -9.50 -9.73
N ILE A 855 -30.70 -10.10 -10.30
CA ILE A 855 -31.62 -11.01 -9.58
C ILE A 855 -31.33 -12.51 -9.87
N TYR A 856 -30.40 -12.82 -10.78
CA TYR A 856 -30.16 -14.20 -11.25
C TYR A 856 -29.21 -15.04 -10.37
N TYR A 857 -28.33 -14.41 -9.58
CA TYR A 857 -27.21 -15.12 -8.93
C TYR A 857 -27.56 -15.86 -7.63
N GLU A 858 -28.53 -15.39 -6.84
CA GLU A 858 -28.91 -16.08 -5.58
C GLU A 858 -29.47 -17.50 -5.82
N LYS A 859 -30.34 -17.65 -6.83
CA LYS A 859 -31.01 -18.93 -7.10
C LYS A 859 -30.10 -20.02 -7.67
N GLN A 860 -29.01 -19.66 -8.35
CA GLN A 860 -28.03 -20.67 -8.79
C GLN A 860 -27.17 -21.18 -7.63
N PHE A 861 -26.95 -20.37 -6.59
CA PHE A 861 -26.23 -20.80 -5.38
C PHE A 861 -27.02 -21.84 -4.59
N GLU A 862 -28.34 -21.63 -4.39
CA GLU A 862 -29.22 -22.66 -3.80
C GLU A 862 -29.22 -23.97 -4.59
N ILE A 863 -29.25 -23.91 -5.93
CA ILE A 863 -29.27 -25.09 -6.79
C ILE A 863 -27.94 -25.86 -6.69
N LEU A 864 -26.81 -25.15 -6.71
CA LEU A 864 -25.48 -25.77 -6.60
C LEU A 864 -25.24 -26.39 -5.21
N ILE A 865 -25.68 -25.71 -4.14
CA ILE A 865 -25.61 -26.24 -2.76
C ILE A 865 -26.47 -27.49 -2.63
N ASN A 866 -27.73 -27.47 -3.06
CA ASN A 866 -28.62 -28.63 -2.97
C ASN A 866 -28.19 -29.80 -3.89
N SER A 867 -27.55 -29.51 -5.02
CA SER A 867 -26.87 -30.52 -5.86
C SER A 867 -25.76 -31.23 -5.10
N LYS A 868 -24.81 -30.48 -4.52
CA LYS A 868 -23.73 -31.06 -3.68
C LYS A 868 -24.30 -31.79 -2.45
N ARG A 869 -25.35 -31.28 -1.80
CA ARG A 869 -26.00 -31.89 -0.63
C ARG A 869 -26.56 -33.30 -0.94
N LYS A 870 -27.21 -33.48 -2.10
CA LYS A 870 -27.69 -34.80 -2.55
C LYS A 870 -26.55 -35.76 -2.93
N SER A 871 -25.47 -35.26 -3.52
CA SER A 871 -24.28 -36.08 -3.81
C SER A 871 -23.58 -36.53 -2.53
N LEU A 872 -23.43 -35.65 -1.53
CA LEU A 872 -22.84 -35.99 -0.24
C LEU A 872 -23.69 -37.01 0.54
N GLN A 873 -25.01 -36.88 0.51
CA GLN A 873 -25.92 -37.87 1.10
C GLN A 873 -25.83 -39.24 0.42
N LYS A 874 -25.68 -39.30 -0.91
CA LYS A 874 -25.41 -40.57 -1.61
C LYS A 874 -24.07 -41.18 -1.17
N TYR A 875 -23.02 -40.37 -1.07
CA TYR A 875 -21.68 -40.84 -0.70
C TYR A 875 -21.62 -41.38 0.74
N LEU A 876 -22.32 -40.72 1.67
CA LEU A 876 -22.48 -41.16 3.07
C LEU A 876 -23.31 -42.45 3.21
N ILE A 877 -24.25 -42.71 2.31
CA ILE A 877 -25.01 -43.98 2.28
C ILE A 877 -24.16 -45.12 1.70
N SER A 878 -23.32 -44.87 0.69
CA SER A 878 -22.37 -45.89 0.19
C SER A 878 -21.23 -46.23 1.15
N LEU A 879 -20.97 -45.39 2.16
CA LEU A 879 -19.96 -45.64 3.20
C LEU A 879 -20.48 -46.52 4.36
N GLN A 880 -21.67 -47.11 4.26
CA GLN A 880 -22.23 -47.98 5.31
C GLN A 880 -22.02 -49.49 5.11
N ASP A 881 -21.69 -49.94 3.89
CA ASP A 881 -21.61 -51.38 3.57
C ASP A 881 -20.18 -51.95 3.53
N ASP A 882 -19.14 -51.11 3.57
CA ASP A 882 -17.73 -51.55 3.54
C ASP A 882 -16.92 -51.00 4.75
N PHE A 883 -16.12 -51.90 5.34
CA PHE A 883 -15.23 -51.74 6.51
C PHE A 883 -15.85 -51.52 7.90
N VAL A 884 -15.53 -52.46 8.81
CA VAL A 884 -15.84 -52.40 10.25
C VAL A 884 -14.77 -51.58 10.98
N PHE A 885 -15.14 -50.39 11.47
CA PHE A 885 -14.35 -49.64 12.46
C PHE A 885 -15.21 -49.16 13.64
N SER A 886 -14.55 -48.71 14.72
CA SER A 886 -15.15 -48.64 16.06
C SER A 886 -16.14 -47.49 16.24
N LYS A 887 -17.20 -47.79 17.00
CA LYS A 887 -18.40 -46.95 17.19
C LYS A 887 -18.12 -45.52 17.67
N ASN A 888 -17.04 -45.32 18.42
CA ASN A 888 -16.69 -44.03 19.03
C ASN A 888 -16.37 -42.94 17.99
N LEU A 889 -15.69 -43.28 16.89
CA LEU A 889 -15.26 -42.30 15.88
C LEU A 889 -16.47 -41.65 15.19
N LEU A 890 -17.55 -42.40 15.00
CA LEU A 890 -18.77 -41.94 14.33
C LEU A 890 -19.54 -40.90 15.18
N ASP A 891 -19.45 -40.96 16.50
CA ASP A 891 -20.11 -39.99 17.39
C ASP A 891 -19.25 -38.73 17.62
N GLU A 892 -17.93 -38.87 17.62
CA GLU A 892 -16.98 -37.74 17.60
C GLU A 892 -17.10 -36.90 16.30
N MET A 893 -17.25 -37.56 15.14
CA MET A 893 -17.52 -36.88 13.88
C MET A 893 -18.88 -36.15 13.86
N LYS A 894 -19.92 -36.69 14.54
CA LYS A 894 -21.22 -36.01 14.63
C LYS A 894 -21.13 -34.72 15.45
N SER A 895 -20.37 -34.70 16.54
CA SER A 895 -20.19 -33.50 17.36
C SER A 895 -19.63 -32.35 16.52
N ARG A 896 -18.48 -32.58 15.87
CA ARG A 896 -17.80 -31.56 15.04
C ARG A 896 -18.62 -31.06 13.85
N ILE A 897 -19.57 -31.85 13.35
CA ILE A 897 -20.48 -31.42 12.27
C ILE A 897 -21.60 -30.52 12.79
N VAL A 898 -22.00 -30.61 14.07
CA VAL A 898 -22.94 -29.66 14.68
C VAL A 898 -22.26 -28.31 14.93
N ASP A 899 -21.02 -28.32 15.41
CA ASP A 899 -20.25 -27.09 15.65
C ASP A 899 -20.00 -26.30 14.33
N LEU A 900 -19.76 -27.01 13.22
CA LEU A 900 -19.63 -26.46 11.86
C LEU A 900 -20.97 -26.10 11.16
N LEU A 901 -22.09 -26.10 11.89
CA LEU A 901 -23.41 -25.68 11.42
C LEU A 901 -24.04 -24.57 12.28
N ILE A 902 -23.28 -24.02 13.23
CA ILE A 902 -23.68 -22.92 14.13
C ILE A 902 -22.85 -21.64 13.87
N LEU A 903 -21.71 -21.78 13.16
CA LEU A 903 -20.97 -20.73 12.47
C LEU A 903 -21.43 -20.59 11.01
#